data_AF-A0A395SCR3-F1
#
_entry.id   AF-A0A395SCR3-F1
#
_cell.length_a   1.000
_cell.length_b   1.000
_cell.length_c   1.000
_cell.angle_alpha   90.00
_cell.angle_beta   90.00
_cell.angle_gamma   90.00
#
_symmetry.space_group_name_H-M   'P 1'
#
loop_
_entity.id
_entity.type
_entity.pdbx_description
1 polymer ?
#
loop_
_entity_poly.entity_id
_entity_poly.type
_entity_poly.pdbx_seq_one_letter_code
_entity_poly.pdbx_strand_id
1 'polypeptide(L)'
;MNESFPRNHQSKVVSQLGKVSIAIQTSLFVVCLGCLSFLAFLWGASENNTIWRHIVLAGWTARAITITSLVLRWATAAQAAICTSMLAALLLQRGTVRLPEAAAVSLIRVNNTGPWSLLGKMKANWHRKSASLGLLTALLTLTALSLQFTSTILLSQVGLAFLPVASSIPKMHYGIKSEGDTYYAMPSAAPSFLDITPTRYPAFAEWTPNRTNFDTANQRGEVAPGKSPGIVDTGNVLRAFLPINNDQERSLVTEYHGFATVVDTRVVCMRPKLSNVVFSTGDGFRLTGFANVEQRPLGLVQRESEGGSKNFSVSFDCSFDAAAGGNYSEPDWALALCLGSFDNADQGIYSFMQSDQKKALGGSYLIINATVLENLGEVDDSDVWTSITRSTSYNSVRLQLTLCMTTFQAQRMEINATRTTPIHPEPSLLWDASKAKWNTKDIMQQLGAVVPEIPAAERGIFELAPRSWQWRKQPEYLDLTGDSAETTATLSTVGQGAIYDGMVNSAQFSLFSHIAMSTKNPALALQAFFTRLCSMCYYDRIAMFDAVGPSWQVSLVQVTRPLGWTAFIIVIDIAVLHLIIVLLVVLMFRGAGHHSRTENAWAAVSQLLGPLTESWIRDVDTLDDKTVKSLLKDRGLDNIMVGVECIQGRAHLVEKEKIS
;
A
#
# COMPACT_ATOMS: atom_id res chain seq x y z
N MET A 1 -48.13 69.88 13.09
CA MET A 1 -48.64 68.97 12.06
C MET A 1 -48.77 67.58 12.66
N ASN A 2 -50.01 67.18 12.99
CA ASN A 2 -50.35 65.83 13.45
C ASN A 2 -50.73 65.00 12.22
N GLU A 3 -49.76 64.33 11.60
CA GLU A 3 -50.09 63.26 10.65
C GLU A 3 -50.23 61.95 11.40
N SER A 4 -51.47 61.47 11.47
CA SER A 4 -51.81 60.17 12.02
C SER A 4 -51.47 59.08 10.99
N PHE A 5 -50.25 58.55 11.05
CA PHE A 5 -49.88 57.36 10.30
C PHE A 5 -50.79 56.16 10.69
N PRO A 6 -51.29 55.37 9.73
CA PRO A 6 -52.18 54.25 10.02
C PRO A 6 -51.44 53.13 10.79
N ARG A 7 -51.72 53.03 12.10
CA ARG A 7 -51.15 52.05 13.05
C ARG A 7 -51.27 50.58 12.61
N ASN A 8 -52.25 50.24 11.76
CA ASN A 8 -52.54 48.86 11.38
C ASN A 8 -51.57 48.28 10.34
N HIS A 9 -50.90 49.12 9.55
CA HIS A 9 -49.91 48.68 8.55
C HIS A 9 -48.52 48.44 9.20
N GLN A 10 -48.21 49.16 10.27
CA GLN A 10 -46.94 49.07 11.00
C GLN A 10 -46.80 47.75 11.78
N SER A 11 -47.87 47.24 12.39
CA SER A 11 -47.80 45.96 13.13
C SER A 11 -47.60 44.75 12.21
N LYS A 12 -48.20 44.79 10.99
CA LYS A 12 -48.13 43.71 10.01
C LYS A 12 -46.72 43.55 9.42
N VAL A 13 -46.11 44.63 8.93
CA VAL A 13 -44.76 44.63 8.34
C VAL A 13 -43.69 44.22 9.38
N VAL A 14 -43.83 44.67 10.62
CA VAL A 14 -42.89 44.35 11.70
C VAL A 14 -43.02 42.90 12.17
N SER A 15 -44.22 42.30 12.13
CA SER A 15 -44.40 40.87 12.39
C SER A 15 -43.84 39.97 11.27
N GLN A 16 -43.65 40.51 10.06
CA GLN A 16 -43.10 39.78 8.91
C GLN A 16 -41.57 39.67 8.97
N LEU A 17 -40.86 40.70 9.46
CA LEU A 17 -39.40 40.67 9.58
C LEU A 17 -38.89 39.59 10.54
N GLY A 18 -39.51 39.43 11.71
CA GLY A 18 -39.17 38.32 12.63
C GLY A 18 -39.43 36.93 12.04
N LYS A 19 -40.39 36.80 11.11
CA LYS A 19 -40.64 35.55 10.37
C LYS A 19 -39.57 35.28 9.32
N VAL A 20 -39.01 36.34 8.70
CA VAL A 20 -37.91 36.23 7.73
C VAL A 20 -36.64 35.73 8.41
N SER A 21 -36.24 36.30 9.55
CA SER A 21 -35.05 35.82 10.29
C SER A 21 -35.21 34.34 10.72
N ILE A 22 -36.42 33.92 11.14
CA ILE A 22 -36.70 32.52 11.46
C ILE A 22 -36.62 31.63 10.21
N ALA A 23 -37.19 32.06 9.07
CA ALA A 23 -37.14 31.30 7.83
C ALA A 23 -35.71 31.11 7.29
N ILE A 24 -34.89 32.18 7.36
CA ILE A 24 -33.46 32.11 7.02
C ILE A 24 -32.76 31.13 7.97
N GLN A 25 -33.04 31.19 9.27
CA GLN A 25 -32.44 30.29 10.25
C GLN A 25 -32.78 28.81 9.98
N THR A 26 -34.03 28.51 9.63
CA THR A 26 -34.45 27.14 9.28
C THR A 26 -33.80 26.66 7.99
N SER A 27 -33.65 27.54 6.98
CA SER A 27 -32.94 27.19 5.75
C SER A 27 -31.47 26.87 6.02
N LEU A 28 -30.78 27.70 6.81
CA LEU A 28 -29.39 27.46 7.19
C LEU A 28 -29.22 26.18 8.03
N PHE A 29 -30.21 25.86 8.87
CA PHE A 29 -30.23 24.62 9.64
C PHE A 29 -30.25 23.38 8.73
N VAL A 30 -31.08 23.40 7.68
CA VAL A 30 -31.15 22.32 6.68
C VAL A 30 -29.82 22.19 5.91
N VAL A 31 -29.21 23.33 5.54
CA VAL A 31 -27.89 23.33 4.87
C VAL A 31 -26.81 22.69 5.75
N CYS A 32 -26.77 23.02 7.05
CA CYS A 32 -25.85 22.40 8.00
C CYS A 32 -26.06 20.88 8.07
N LEU A 33 -27.31 20.40 8.17
CA LEU A 33 -27.60 18.97 8.17
C LEU A 33 -27.15 18.27 6.88
N GLY A 34 -27.35 18.89 5.72
CA GLY A 34 -26.88 18.36 4.43
C GLY A 34 -25.35 18.23 4.39
N CYS A 35 -24.63 19.25 4.86
CA CYS A 35 -23.17 19.22 4.95
C CYS A 35 -22.66 18.13 5.89
N LEU A 36 -23.25 18.01 7.09
CA LEU A 36 -22.89 16.97 8.06
C LEU A 36 -23.17 15.57 7.52
N SER A 37 -24.28 15.38 6.82
CA SER A 37 -24.64 14.09 6.20
C SER A 37 -23.66 13.70 5.10
N PHE A 38 -23.23 14.64 4.25
CA PHE A 38 -22.23 14.38 3.23
C PHE A 38 -20.84 14.07 3.82
N LEU A 39 -20.44 14.77 4.88
CA LEU A 39 -19.20 14.44 5.60
C LEU A 39 -19.28 13.05 6.25
N ALA A 40 -20.43 12.70 6.85
CA ALA A 40 -20.66 11.37 7.39
C ALA A 40 -20.57 10.27 6.31
N PHE A 41 -21.09 10.56 5.10
CA PHE A 41 -20.94 9.68 3.95
C PHE A 41 -19.47 9.46 3.56
N LEU A 42 -18.63 10.51 3.55
CA LEU A 42 -17.21 10.38 3.22
C LEU A 42 -16.42 9.52 4.22
N TRP A 43 -16.80 9.56 5.51
CA TRP A 43 -16.15 8.77 6.56
C TRP A 43 -16.71 7.34 6.68
N GLY A 44 -18.02 7.16 6.51
CA GLY A 44 -18.71 5.89 6.75
C GLY A 44 -18.94 5.02 5.52
N ALA A 45 -18.78 5.54 4.30
CA ALA A 45 -18.93 4.73 3.10
C ALA A 45 -17.77 3.74 2.94
N SER A 46 -18.11 2.55 2.43
CA SER A 46 -17.15 1.48 2.15
C SER A 46 -16.67 1.49 0.70
N GLU A 47 -15.65 0.69 0.44
CA GLU A 47 -15.02 0.51 -0.87
C GLU A 47 -15.98 -0.04 -1.93
N ASN A 48 -17.10 -0.65 -1.49
CA ASN A 48 -18.15 -1.17 -2.36
C ASN A 48 -19.07 -0.06 -2.91
N ASN A 49 -19.04 1.14 -2.34
CA ASN A 49 -19.87 2.25 -2.81
C ASN A 49 -19.26 2.92 -4.04
N THR A 50 -19.97 2.88 -5.18
CA THR A 50 -19.48 3.39 -6.46
C THR A 50 -19.22 4.89 -6.44
N ILE A 51 -20.08 5.69 -5.78
CA ILE A 51 -19.96 7.15 -5.70
C ILE A 51 -18.74 7.52 -4.87
N TRP A 52 -18.59 6.91 -3.68
CA TRP A 52 -17.43 7.13 -2.82
C TRP A 52 -16.13 6.78 -3.54
N ARG A 53 -16.11 5.63 -4.21
CA ARG A 53 -14.94 5.17 -4.98
C ARG A 53 -14.56 6.15 -6.08
N HIS A 54 -15.52 6.73 -6.80
CA HIS A 54 -15.24 7.76 -7.82
C HIS A 54 -14.62 9.03 -7.21
N ILE A 55 -15.13 9.50 -6.07
CA ILE A 55 -14.59 10.70 -5.39
C ILE A 55 -13.14 10.46 -4.97
N VAL A 56 -12.86 9.31 -4.36
CA VAL A 56 -11.56 8.97 -3.80
C VAL A 56 -10.53 8.68 -4.90
N LEU A 57 -10.90 7.92 -5.94
CA LEU A 57 -10.02 7.63 -7.09
C LEU A 57 -9.71 8.88 -7.92
N ALA A 58 -10.64 9.83 -8.03
CA ALA A 58 -10.39 11.10 -8.71
C ALA A 58 -9.50 12.07 -7.90
N GLY A 59 -9.13 11.72 -6.66
CA GLY A 59 -8.35 12.59 -5.77
C GLY A 59 -9.16 13.80 -5.26
N TRP A 60 -10.49 13.70 -5.25
CA TRP A 60 -11.38 14.79 -4.85
C TRP A 60 -11.68 14.83 -3.35
N THR A 61 -11.25 13.85 -2.56
CA THR A 61 -11.57 13.74 -1.13
C THR A 61 -11.24 15.02 -0.35
N ALA A 62 -10.00 15.50 -0.42
CA ALA A 62 -9.58 16.71 0.29
C ALA A 62 -10.36 17.95 -0.19
N ARG A 63 -10.62 18.06 -1.50
CA ARG A 63 -11.38 19.17 -2.11
C ARG A 63 -12.85 19.14 -1.68
N ALA A 64 -13.47 17.96 -1.62
CA ALA A 64 -14.85 17.78 -1.19
C ALA A 64 -15.02 18.15 0.29
N ILE A 65 -14.05 17.77 1.14
CA ILE A 65 -14.03 18.13 2.56
C ILE A 65 -13.88 19.64 2.74
N THR A 66 -12.99 20.29 2.01
CA THR A 66 -12.78 21.74 2.13
C THR A 66 -14.00 22.53 1.66
N ILE A 67 -14.60 22.17 0.52
CA ILE A 67 -15.81 22.81 0.00
C ILE A 67 -16.97 22.65 0.99
N THR A 68 -17.21 21.44 1.49
CA THR A 68 -18.30 21.18 2.45
C THR A 68 -18.05 21.90 3.78
N SER A 69 -16.80 21.92 4.25
CA SER A 69 -16.41 22.67 5.44
C SER A 69 -16.60 24.19 5.28
N LEU A 70 -16.36 24.72 4.09
CA LEU A 70 -16.55 26.14 3.79
C LEU A 70 -18.03 26.53 3.86
N VAL A 71 -18.90 25.72 3.27
CA VAL A 71 -20.36 25.92 3.33
C VAL A 71 -20.85 25.82 4.79
N LEU A 72 -20.39 24.83 5.54
CA LEU A 72 -20.74 24.67 6.95
C LEU A 72 -20.31 25.89 7.80
N ARG A 73 -19.09 26.39 7.60
CA ARG A 73 -18.61 27.61 8.30
C ARG A 73 -19.46 28.82 8.01
N TRP A 74 -19.76 29.06 6.74
CA TRP A 74 -20.58 30.19 6.35
C TRP A 74 -21.98 30.10 6.98
N ALA A 75 -22.60 28.92 6.93
CA ALA A 75 -23.93 28.70 7.51
C ALA A 75 -23.94 28.92 9.02
N THR A 76 -22.98 28.34 9.76
CA THR A 76 -22.87 28.49 11.21
C THR A 76 -22.52 29.92 11.64
N ALA A 77 -21.71 30.66 10.87
CA ALA A 77 -21.43 32.07 11.12
C ALA A 77 -22.68 32.94 10.92
N ALA A 78 -23.43 32.71 9.83
CA ALA A 78 -24.70 33.40 9.58
C ALA A 78 -25.73 33.07 10.67
N GLN A 79 -25.85 31.80 11.07
CA GLN A 79 -26.69 31.37 12.18
C GLN A 79 -26.32 32.06 13.50
N ALA A 80 -25.03 32.16 13.80
CA ALA A 80 -24.53 32.83 15.01
C ALA A 80 -24.86 34.33 15.00
N ALA A 81 -24.72 35.01 13.86
CA ALA A 81 -25.05 36.43 13.73
C ALA A 81 -26.55 36.70 13.94
N ILE A 82 -27.44 35.89 13.33
CA ILE A 82 -28.90 36.01 13.50
C ILE A 82 -29.30 35.71 14.94
N CYS A 83 -28.75 34.64 15.55
CA CYS A 83 -28.98 34.30 16.95
C CYS A 83 -28.49 35.40 17.90
N THR A 84 -27.42 36.12 17.56
CA THR A 84 -26.92 37.25 18.34
C THR A 84 -27.94 38.39 18.38
N SER A 85 -28.55 38.71 17.24
CA SER A 85 -29.64 39.69 17.18
C SER A 85 -30.85 39.27 18.01
N MET A 86 -31.23 37.99 17.97
CA MET A 86 -32.32 37.43 18.78
C MET A 86 -32.01 37.46 20.28
N LEU A 87 -30.79 37.12 20.69
CA LEU A 87 -30.33 37.16 22.07
C LEU A 87 -30.30 38.59 22.62
N ALA A 88 -29.81 39.55 21.84
CA ALA A 88 -29.83 40.97 22.22
C ALA A 88 -31.26 41.50 22.41
N ALA A 89 -32.20 41.06 21.58
CA ALA A 89 -33.62 41.39 21.74
C ALA A 89 -34.22 40.76 23.02
N LEU A 90 -33.90 39.50 23.32
CA LEU A 90 -34.34 38.81 24.54
C LEU A 90 -33.79 39.47 25.82
N LEU A 91 -32.53 39.91 25.82
CA LEU A 91 -31.91 40.60 26.95
C LEU A 91 -32.62 41.93 27.27
N LEU A 92 -32.90 42.73 26.23
CA LEU A 92 -33.65 43.98 26.39
C LEU A 92 -35.11 43.74 26.79
N GLN A 93 -35.73 42.65 26.36
CA GLN A 93 -37.11 42.34 26.75
C GLN A 93 -37.21 41.89 28.21
N ARG A 94 -36.24 41.12 28.71
CA ARG A 94 -36.20 40.66 30.11
C ARG A 94 -35.78 41.75 31.10
N GLY A 95 -35.38 42.93 30.62
CA GLY A 95 -34.92 44.02 31.48
C GLY A 95 -33.58 43.73 32.16
N THR A 96 -32.75 42.89 31.56
CA THR A 96 -31.51 42.40 32.18
C THR A 96 -30.26 43.16 31.72
N VAL A 97 -30.43 44.35 31.13
CA VAL A 97 -29.33 45.17 30.57
C VAL A 97 -29.17 46.43 31.40
N ARG A 98 -27.93 46.82 31.71
CA ARG A 98 -27.67 48.10 32.39
C ARG A 98 -27.81 49.27 31.44
N LEU A 99 -28.23 50.43 31.96
CA LEU A 99 -28.39 51.65 31.16
C LEU A 99 -27.15 52.02 30.31
N PRO A 100 -25.89 51.96 30.81
CA PRO A 100 -24.72 52.32 30.01
C PRO A 100 -24.49 51.38 28.80
N GLU A 101 -24.99 50.15 28.86
CA GLU A 101 -24.80 49.13 27.82
C GLU A 101 -26.03 49.01 26.91
N ALA A 102 -27.15 49.64 27.28
CA ALA A 102 -28.44 49.54 26.58
C ALA A 102 -28.38 50.05 25.14
N ALA A 103 -27.64 51.14 24.87
CA ALA A 103 -27.45 51.67 23.53
C ALA A 103 -26.70 50.67 22.62
N ALA A 104 -25.59 50.11 23.10
CA ALA A 104 -24.82 49.12 22.38
C ALA A 104 -25.62 47.83 22.14
N VAL A 105 -26.33 47.30 23.15
CA VAL A 105 -27.17 46.11 23.00
C VAL A 105 -28.36 46.36 22.07
N SER A 106 -28.92 47.58 22.07
CA SER A 106 -29.97 47.98 21.12
C SER A 106 -29.50 47.94 19.67
N LEU A 107 -28.28 48.43 19.41
CA LEU A 107 -27.64 48.42 18.08
C LEU A 107 -27.25 47.00 17.61
N ILE A 108 -26.81 46.12 18.52
CA ILE A 108 -26.45 44.72 18.21
C ILE A 108 -27.63 43.93 17.60
N ARG A 109 -28.88 44.33 17.87
CA ARG A 109 -30.08 43.71 17.25
C ARG A 109 -30.20 43.95 15.75
N VAL A 110 -29.47 44.92 15.23
CA VAL A 110 -29.55 45.38 13.83
C VAL A 110 -28.22 45.16 13.12
N ASN A 111 -27.11 45.52 13.76
CA ASN A 111 -25.78 45.31 13.23
C ASN A 111 -24.90 44.66 14.30
N ASN A 112 -24.41 43.46 14.02
CA ASN A 112 -23.52 42.75 14.92
C ASN A 112 -22.38 42.08 14.15
N THR A 113 -21.26 41.92 14.84
CA THR A 113 -20.07 41.19 14.36
C THR A 113 -20.04 39.74 14.86
N GLY A 114 -21.20 39.22 15.28
CA GLY A 114 -21.36 37.90 15.90
C GLY A 114 -21.48 37.93 17.44
N PRO A 115 -21.59 36.76 18.08
CA PRO A 115 -22.00 36.67 19.49
C PRO A 115 -20.96 37.18 20.49
N TRP A 116 -19.70 37.32 20.06
CA TRP A 116 -18.62 37.85 20.90
C TRP A 116 -18.83 39.32 21.26
N SER A 117 -19.43 40.12 20.36
CA SER A 117 -19.71 41.53 20.64
C SER A 117 -20.71 41.67 21.80
N LEU A 118 -21.72 40.80 21.85
CA LEU A 118 -22.69 40.74 22.92
C LEU A 118 -22.05 40.26 24.23
N LEU A 119 -21.25 39.18 24.18
CA LEU A 119 -20.55 38.64 25.35
C LEU A 119 -19.61 39.68 26.00
N GLY A 120 -18.89 40.45 25.19
CA GLY A 120 -18.00 41.52 25.65
C GLY A 120 -18.75 42.63 26.42
N LYS A 121 -20.00 42.90 26.05
CA LYS A 121 -20.87 43.85 26.75
C LYS A 121 -21.53 43.26 28.01
N MET A 122 -21.52 41.94 28.19
CA MET A 122 -22.10 41.26 29.37
C MET A 122 -21.10 41.06 30.53
N LYS A 123 -19.81 41.40 30.36
CA LYS A 123 -18.71 41.10 31.30
C LYS A 123 -18.73 41.86 32.65
N ALA A 124 -19.62 42.84 32.86
CA ALA A 124 -19.41 43.86 33.90
C ALA A 124 -20.15 43.69 35.24
N ASN A 125 -20.89 42.60 35.51
CA ASN A 125 -21.36 42.09 36.82
C ASN A 125 -22.75 41.45 36.66
N TRP A 126 -22.83 40.17 36.99
CA TRP A 126 -23.93 39.28 36.64
C TRP A 126 -25.08 39.31 37.67
N HIS A 127 -26.34 39.39 37.22
CA HIS A 127 -27.52 39.10 38.06
C HIS A 127 -28.08 37.70 37.76
N ARG A 128 -28.51 36.93 38.78
CA ARG A 128 -28.93 35.51 38.67
C ARG A 128 -29.97 35.26 37.56
N LYS A 129 -30.83 36.26 37.26
CA LYS A 129 -31.86 36.21 36.19
C LYS A 129 -31.30 36.28 34.75
N SER A 130 -30.05 36.73 34.54
CA SER A 130 -29.39 36.82 33.21
C SER A 130 -28.46 35.61 32.91
N ALA A 131 -28.29 34.71 33.89
CA ALA A 131 -27.35 33.56 33.88
C ALA A 131 -27.49 32.66 32.66
N SER A 132 -28.72 32.30 32.35
CA SER A 132 -29.01 31.41 31.24
C SER A 132 -28.72 32.03 29.87
N LEU A 133 -29.05 33.31 29.66
CA LEU A 133 -28.84 33.99 28.37
C LEU A 133 -27.37 34.27 28.09
N GLY A 134 -26.60 34.66 29.10
CA GLY A 134 -25.17 34.87 28.92
C GLY A 134 -24.40 33.55 28.75
N LEU A 135 -24.80 32.47 29.43
CA LEU A 135 -24.25 31.12 29.17
C LEU A 135 -24.53 30.69 27.72
N LEU A 136 -25.76 30.89 27.23
CA LEU A 136 -26.13 30.57 25.85
C LEU A 136 -25.32 31.39 24.83
N THR A 137 -25.07 32.67 25.12
CA THR A 137 -24.23 33.54 24.30
C THR A 137 -22.77 33.08 24.30
N ALA A 138 -22.22 32.69 25.47
CA ALA A 138 -20.87 32.16 25.58
C ALA A 138 -20.70 30.83 24.82
N LEU A 139 -21.64 29.89 24.97
CA LEU A 139 -21.64 28.63 24.23
C LEU A 139 -21.78 28.86 22.71
N LEU A 140 -22.62 29.81 22.30
CA LEU A 140 -22.74 30.21 20.89
C LEU A 140 -21.41 30.79 20.37
N THR A 141 -20.69 31.62 21.13
CA THR A 141 -19.35 32.09 20.74
C THR A 141 -18.35 30.96 20.60
N LEU A 142 -18.30 30.04 21.57
CA LEU A 142 -17.31 28.97 21.61
C LEU A 142 -17.53 27.99 20.44
N THR A 143 -18.77 27.58 20.21
CA THR A 143 -19.11 26.68 19.10
C THR A 143 -18.88 27.34 17.74
N ALA A 144 -19.31 28.60 17.56
CA ALA A 144 -19.12 29.33 16.30
C ALA A 144 -17.64 29.55 15.98
N LEU A 145 -16.81 29.86 16.99
CA LEU A 145 -15.36 30.01 16.83
C LEU A 145 -14.70 28.66 16.49
N SER A 146 -15.06 27.59 17.19
CA SER A 146 -14.49 26.26 16.98
C SER A 146 -14.79 25.74 15.57
N LEU A 147 -16.02 25.98 15.08
CA LEU A 147 -16.43 25.58 13.72
C LEU A 147 -15.71 26.35 12.61
N GLN A 148 -15.07 27.49 12.90
CA GLN A 148 -14.21 28.15 11.91
C GLN A 148 -12.97 27.32 11.54
N PHE A 149 -12.54 26.42 12.43
CA PHE A 149 -11.40 25.54 12.20
C PHE A 149 -11.79 24.17 11.63
N THR A 150 -13.05 23.97 11.21
CA THR A 150 -13.55 22.66 10.78
C THR A 150 -12.72 21.99 9.68
N SER A 151 -12.20 22.70 8.65
CA SER A 151 -11.40 22.01 7.63
C SER A 151 -10.06 21.58 8.17
N THR A 152 -9.44 22.40 9.03
CA THR A 152 -8.14 22.07 9.61
C THR A 152 -8.28 20.83 10.50
N ILE A 153 -9.34 20.78 11.31
CA ILE A 153 -9.65 19.62 12.16
C ILE A 153 -9.94 18.39 11.29
N LEU A 154 -10.79 18.49 10.28
CA LEU A 154 -11.13 17.34 9.42
C LEU A 154 -9.95 16.86 8.56
N LEU A 155 -9.17 17.77 7.99
CA LEU A 155 -8.01 17.42 7.15
C LEU A 155 -6.86 16.83 7.97
N SER A 156 -6.81 17.05 9.28
CA SER A 156 -5.78 16.45 10.15
C SER A 156 -5.80 14.91 10.15
N GLN A 157 -6.92 14.29 9.74
CA GLN A 157 -7.08 12.84 9.66
C GLN A 157 -7.25 12.31 8.24
N VAL A 158 -7.03 13.15 7.24
CA VAL A 158 -7.00 12.72 5.84
C VAL A 158 -5.57 12.35 5.50
N GLY A 159 -5.37 11.13 5.03
CA GLY A 159 -4.05 10.64 4.65
C GLY A 159 -4.09 9.76 3.42
N LEU A 160 -2.91 9.25 3.06
CA LEU A 160 -2.74 8.36 1.93
C LEU A 160 -2.99 6.92 2.38
N ALA A 161 -3.82 6.21 1.62
CA ALA A 161 -4.08 4.78 1.80
C ALA A 161 -4.09 4.08 0.45
N PHE A 162 -3.92 2.76 0.45
CA PHE A 162 -4.03 1.95 -0.75
C PHE A 162 -5.45 1.41 -0.89
N LEU A 163 -5.99 1.47 -2.10
CA LEU A 163 -7.24 0.81 -2.47
C LEU A 163 -6.99 -0.18 -3.60
N PRO A 164 -7.57 -1.39 -3.54
CA PRO A 164 -7.51 -2.35 -4.64
C PRO A 164 -8.36 -1.87 -5.80
N VAL A 165 -7.74 -1.74 -6.97
CA VAL A 165 -8.40 -1.34 -8.21
C VAL A 165 -8.20 -2.44 -9.25
N ALA A 166 -9.31 -3.05 -9.65
CA ALA A 166 -9.33 -3.97 -10.78
C ALA A 166 -9.20 -3.18 -12.08
N SER A 167 -8.28 -3.61 -12.93
CA SER A 167 -8.03 -3.06 -14.25
C SER A 167 -7.95 -4.18 -15.28
N SER A 168 -8.50 -3.94 -16.46
CA SER A 168 -8.36 -4.85 -17.61
C SER A 168 -7.43 -4.20 -18.62
N ILE A 169 -6.39 -4.93 -19.00
CA ILE A 169 -5.41 -4.51 -20.00
C ILE A 169 -5.68 -5.38 -21.24
N PRO A 170 -6.33 -4.84 -22.28
CA PRO A 170 -6.73 -5.64 -23.44
C PRO A 170 -5.54 -6.11 -24.28
N LYS A 171 -4.41 -5.42 -24.19
CA LYS A 171 -3.19 -5.69 -24.96
C LYS A 171 -1.98 -5.73 -24.02
N MET A 172 -1.76 -6.88 -23.39
CA MET A 172 -0.59 -7.15 -22.57
C MET A 172 0.42 -7.95 -23.39
N HIS A 173 1.66 -7.44 -23.50
CA HIS A 173 2.75 -8.13 -24.18
C HIS A 173 3.37 -9.17 -23.25
N TYR A 174 3.39 -10.45 -23.63
CA TYR A 174 3.73 -11.55 -22.71
C TYR A 174 4.84 -12.50 -23.17
N GLY A 175 5.34 -12.34 -24.40
CA GLY A 175 6.43 -13.16 -24.93
C GLY A 175 6.82 -12.79 -26.35
N ILE A 176 7.82 -13.50 -26.89
CA ILE A 176 8.32 -13.33 -28.26
C ILE A 176 7.71 -14.40 -29.17
N LYS A 177 7.18 -14.02 -30.33
CA LYS A 177 6.68 -14.97 -31.34
C LYS A 177 7.84 -15.64 -32.07
N SER A 178 7.77 -16.96 -32.23
CA SER A 178 8.79 -17.76 -32.93
C SER A 178 8.92 -17.38 -34.42
N GLU A 179 7.80 -17.06 -35.08
CA GLU A 179 7.75 -16.70 -36.50
C GLU A 179 8.03 -15.21 -36.79
N GLY A 180 8.38 -14.40 -35.78
CA GLY A 180 8.55 -12.94 -35.91
C GLY A 180 9.98 -12.49 -36.18
N ASP A 181 10.15 -11.33 -36.83
CA ASP A 181 11.44 -10.66 -37.05
C ASP A 181 12.20 -10.38 -35.74
N THR A 182 11.48 -10.32 -34.62
CA THR A 182 11.97 -10.06 -33.26
C THR A 182 12.83 -11.19 -32.70
N TYR A 183 12.51 -12.46 -33.00
CA TYR A 183 13.26 -13.62 -32.49
C TYR A 183 14.65 -13.73 -33.16
N TYR A 184 14.72 -13.46 -34.46
CA TYR A 184 15.96 -13.53 -35.26
C TYR A 184 16.96 -12.41 -34.97
N ALA A 185 16.56 -11.36 -34.26
CA ALA A 185 17.39 -10.19 -33.98
C ALA A 185 18.37 -10.37 -32.80
N MET A 186 18.37 -11.51 -32.12
CA MET A 186 19.19 -11.70 -30.93
C MET A 186 20.66 -11.97 -31.31
N PRO A 187 21.60 -11.06 -31.01
CA PRO A 187 22.99 -11.21 -31.45
C PRO A 187 23.66 -12.37 -30.72
N SER A 188 24.28 -13.29 -31.46
CA SER A 188 25.06 -14.40 -30.92
C SER A 188 26.30 -13.98 -30.12
N ALA A 189 26.64 -12.68 -30.12
CA ALA A 189 27.80 -12.09 -29.45
C ALA A 189 27.45 -11.20 -28.24
N ALA A 190 26.22 -11.29 -27.71
CA ALA A 190 25.85 -10.58 -26.48
C ALA A 190 26.65 -11.11 -25.27
N PRO A 191 27.03 -10.25 -24.30
CA PRO A 191 27.71 -10.69 -23.09
C PRO A 191 26.86 -11.70 -22.32
N SER A 192 27.51 -12.70 -21.72
CA SER A 192 26.80 -13.75 -20.97
C SER A 192 26.10 -13.14 -19.77
N PHE A 193 24.87 -13.59 -19.48
CA PHE A 193 24.16 -13.21 -18.26
C PHE A 193 24.88 -13.70 -16.99
N LEU A 194 25.84 -14.61 -17.13
CA LEU A 194 26.75 -15.06 -16.07
C LEU A 194 27.76 -13.97 -15.66
N ASP A 195 28.09 -13.04 -16.56
CA ASP A 195 29.12 -12.00 -16.33
C ASP A 195 28.52 -10.70 -15.79
N ILE A 196 27.20 -10.57 -15.81
CA ILE A 196 26.48 -9.35 -15.43
C ILE A 196 26.06 -9.40 -13.96
N THR A 197 26.26 -8.29 -13.24
CA THR A 197 25.74 -8.11 -11.88
C THR A 197 24.23 -7.81 -11.92
N PRO A 198 23.38 -8.65 -11.30
CA PRO A 198 21.97 -8.37 -11.09
C PRO A 198 21.70 -7.05 -10.38
N THR A 199 20.90 -6.17 -11.00
CA THR A 199 20.44 -4.93 -10.33
C THR A 199 19.10 -5.10 -9.62
N ARG A 200 18.29 -6.10 -10.01
CA ARG A 200 16.90 -6.25 -9.57
C ARG A 200 16.48 -7.72 -9.43
N TYR A 201 15.64 -8.02 -8.44
CA TYR A 201 15.08 -9.37 -8.20
C TYR A 201 13.54 -9.35 -8.21
N PRO A 202 12.96 -9.37 -9.42
CA PRO A 202 11.51 -9.35 -9.61
C PRO A 202 10.77 -10.45 -8.85
N ALA A 203 9.65 -10.08 -8.23
CA ALA A 203 8.71 -11.06 -7.69
C ALA A 203 8.15 -11.93 -8.82
N PHE A 204 8.02 -13.22 -8.53
CA PHE A 204 7.46 -14.23 -9.41
C PHE A 204 6.28 -14.90 -8.70
N ALA A 205 5.57 -15.78 -9.41
CA ALA A 205 4.51 -16.59 -8.83
C ALA A 205 5.01 -18.04 -8.68
N GLU A 206 4.69 -18.70 -7.57
CA GLU A 206 5.13 -20.07 -7.32
C GLU A 206 3.96 -21.01 -7.07
N TRP A 207 4.05 -22.22 -7.62
CA TRP A 207 3.17 -23.33 -7.30
C TRP A 207 3.99 -24.54 -6.89
N THR A 208 3.61 -25.15 -5.77
CA THR A 208 4.12 -26.45 -5.35
C THR A 208 2.94 -27.40 -5.13
N PRO A 209 2.96 -28.63 -5.69
CA PRO A 209 1.92 -29.60 -5.45
C PRO A 209 1.94 -30.05 -4.00
N ASN A 210 0.76 -30.38 -3.46
CA ASN A 210 0.63 -30.86 -2.10
C ASN A 210 1.43 -32.17 -1.93
N ARG A 211 2.47 -32.15 -1.09
CA ARG A 211 3.43 -33.27 -0.93
C ARG A 211 2.78 -34.57 -0.43
N THR A 212 1.54 -34.52 0.03
CA THR A 212 0.79 -35.65 0.61
C THR A 212 0.28 -36.68 -0.40
N ASN A 213 0.39 -36.42 -1.72
CA ASN A 213 -0.16 -37.33 -2.75
C ASN A 213 0.90 -38.25 -3.41
N PHE A 214 2.15 -38.29 -2.92
CA PHE A 214 3.20 -39.12 -3.51
C PHE A 214 3.22 -40.59 -3.02
N ASP A 215 2.20 -41.03 -2.28
CA ASP A 215 2.09 -42.40 -1.74
C ASP A 215 2.09 -43.51 -2.81
N THR A 216 1.98 -43.19 -4.10
CA THR A 216 2.05 -44.17 -5.21
C THR A 216 3.46 -44.47 -5.73
N ALA A 217 4.52 -43.76 -5.29
CA ALA A 217 5.89 -43.97 -5.78
C ALA A 217 6.49 -45.35 -5.44
N ASN A 218 5.91 -46.03 -4.44
CA ASN A 218 6.36 -47.37 -4.01
C ASN A 218 6.02 -48.51 -4.99
N GLN A 219 5.22 -48.28 -6.04
CA GLN A 219 4.84 -49.35 -6.98
C GLN A 219 5.86 -49.59 -8.13
N ARG A 220 6.83 -48.69 -8.37
CA ARG A 220 7.83 -48.83 -9.46
C ARG A 220 9.29 -48.79 -9.00
N GLY A 221 9.55 -48.75 -7.70
CA GLY A 221 10.91 -48.62 -7.15
C GLY A 221 11.53 -47.23 -7.42
N GLU A 222 10.71 -46.21 -7.65
CA GLU A 222 11.13 -44.84 -7.87
C GLU A 222 11.15 -44.07 -6.54
N VAL A 223 12.14 -43.19 -6.35
CA VAL A 223 12.26 -42.40 -5.12
C VAL A 223 11.35 -41.17 -5.20
N ALA A 224 10.50 -41.00 -4.19
CA ALA A 224 9.61 -39.83 -4.07
C ALA A 224 10.41 -38.54 -3.84
N PRO A 225 9.91 -37.38 -4.29
CA PRO A 225 10.60 -36.12 -4.07
C PRO A 225 10.83 -35.79 -2.58
N GLY A 226 12.02 -35.32 -2.25
CA GLY A 226 12.42 -34.98 -0.88
C GLY A 226 13.87 -35.37 -0.62
N LYS A 227 14.22 -35.48 0.68
CA LYS A 227 15.53 -35.93 1.13
C LYS A 227 15.45 -37.42 1.45
N SER A 228 16.16 -38.24 0.68
CA SER A 228 16.37 -39.66 0.95
C SER A 228 17.87 -39.96 0.96
N PRO A 229 18.32 -41.09 1.53
CA PRO A 229 19.73 -41.42 1.52
C PRO A 229 20.30 -41.43 0.09
N GLY A 230 21.38 -40.69 -0.18
CA GLY A 230 21.97 -40.60 -1.52
C GLY A 230 21.31 -39.61 -2.49
N ILE A 231 20.17 -38.98 -2.15
CA ILE A 231 19.40 -38.14 -3.08
C ILE A 231 18.68 -36.97 -2.40
N VAL A 232 18.75 -35.80 -3.03
CA VAL A 232 17.91 -34.63 -2.72
C VAL A 232 17.15 -34.20 -3.97
N ASP A 233 15.83 -34.08 -3.83
CA ASP A 233 14.92 -33.66 -4.89
C ASP A 233 14.07 -32.50 -4.38
N THR A 234 14.08 -31.37 -5.10
CA THR A 234 13.28 -30.19 -4.77
C THR A 234 11.77 -30.43 -4.94
N GLY A 235 11.40 -31.49 -5.66
CA GLY A 235 10.04 -31.73 -6.13
C GLY A 235 9.65 -30.83 -7.29
N ASN A 236 8.44 -31.05 -7.78
CA ASN A 236 7.85 -30.23 -8.84
C ASN A 236 7.60 -28.83 -8.28
N VAL A 237 8.32 -27.84 -8.79
CA VAL A 237 8.12 -26.43 -8.42
C VAL A 237 7.93 -25.67 -9.72
N LEU A 238 6.79 -25.01 -9.86
CA LEU A 238 6.56 -24.11 -11.00
C LEU A 238 6.77 -22.68 -10.56
N ARG A 239 7.49 -21.92 -11.38
CA ARG A 239 7.70 -20.49 -11.18
C ARG A 239 7.25 -19.74 -12.41
N ALA A 240 6.32 -18.80 -12.26
CA ALA A 240 5.85 -17.96 -13.34
C ALA A 240 6.38 -16.54 -13.22
N PHE A 241 6.93 -16.02 -14.31
CA PHE A 241 7.36 -14.62 -14.42
C PHE A 241 6.25 -13.79 -15.03
N LEU A 242 5.85 -12.73 -14.33
CA LEU A 242 4.75 -11.86 -14.75
C LEU A 242 5.27 -10.84 -15.78
N PRO A 243 4.52 -10.53 -16.85
CA PRO A 243 4.94 -9.59 -17.89
C PRO A 243 4.91 -8.11 -17.47
N ILE A 244 5.20 -7.79 -16.21
CA ILE A 244 5.22 -6.42 -15.69
C ILE A 244 6.69 -6.01 -15.50
N ASN A 245 7.20 -5.07 -16.28
CA ASN A 245 8.63 -4.68 -16.23
C ASN A 245 8.96 -3.79 -15.02
N ASN A 246 8.05 -2.87 -14.66
CA ASN A 246 8.27 -1.89 -13.60
C ASN A 246 8.11 -2.53 -12.21
N ASP A 247 9.16 -2.47 -11.39
CA ASP A 247 9.19 -3.05 -10.05
C ASP A 247 8.19 -2.38 -9.09
N GLN A 248 7.99 -1.06 -9.23
CA GLN A 248 7.02 -0.33 -8.43
C GLN A 248 5.58 -0.73 -8.79
N GLU A 249 5.30 -0.95 -10.08
CA GLU A 249 3.97 -1.42 -10.50
C GLU A 249 3.74 -2.87 -10.08
N ARG A 250 4.73 -3.75 -10.29
CA ARG A 250 4.65 -5.17 -9.93
C ARG A 250 4.52 -5.37 -8.43
N SER A 251 5.18 -4.57 -7.61
CA SER A 251 5.01 -4.59 -6.14
C SER A 251 3.62 -4.15 -5.71
N LEU A 252 2.91 -3.31 -6.46
CA LEU A 252 1.54 -2.89 -6.15
C LEU A 252 0.45 -3.87 -6.63
N VAL A 253 0.78 -4.84 -7.49
CA VAL A 253 -0.18 -5.85 -7.97
C VAL A 253 -0.45 -6.89 -6.87
N THR A 254 -1.72 -7.14 -6.55
CA THR A 254 -2.14 -8.19 -5.61
C THR A 254 -2.71 -9.39 -6.33
N GLU A 255 -3.37 -9.19 -7.48
CA GLU A 255 -3.92 -10.27 -8.28
C GLU A 255 -3.57 -10.05 -9.75
N TYR A 256 -3.17 -11.11 -10.44
CA TYR A 256 -2.88 -11.11 -11.86
C TYR A 256 -3.51 -12.33 -12.53
N HIS A 257 -4.25 -12.07 -13.60
CA HIS A 257 -4.85 -13.07 -14.47
C HIS A 257 -4.50 -12.75 -15.92
N GLY A 258 -3.83 -13.67 -16.61
CA GLY A 258 -3.38 -13.44 -17.98
C GLY A 258 -2.21 -14.34 -18.35
N PHE A 259 -1.66 -14.15 -19.54
CA PHE A 259 -0.53 -14.93 -20.03
C PHE A 259 0.78 -14.54 -19.35
N ALA A 260 1.53 -15.54 -18.89
CA ALA A 260 2.85 -15.41 -18.29
C ALA A 260 3.72 -16.59 -18.72
N THR A 261 5.04 -16.48 -18.52
CA THR A 261 5.95 -17.62 -18.73
C THR A 261 6.10 -18.40 -17.44
N VAL A 262 5.70 -19.67 -17.47
CA VAL A 262 5.82 -20.64 -16.38
C VAL A 262 7.01 -21.54 -16.64
N VAL A 263 7.88 -21.73 -15.65
CA VAL A 263 9.06 -22.59 -15.73
C VAL A 263 8.94 -23.70 -14.71
N ASP A 264 9.19 -24.94 -15.13
CA ASP A 264 9.40 -26.07 -14.20
C ASP A 264 10.83 -26.04 -13.70
N THR A 265 11.00 -25.71 -12.42
CA THR A 265 12.31 -25.49 -11.80
C THR A 265 12.76 -26.69 -10.97
N ARG A 266 12.20 -27.90 -11.19
CA ARG A 266 12.62 -29.10 -10.46
C ARG A 266 14.09 -29.45 -10.73
N VAL A 267 14.83 -29.73 -9.65
CA VAL A 267 16.20 -30.21 -9.66
C VAL A 267 16.34 -31.42 -8.75
N VAL A 268 17.07 -32.43 -9.22
CA VAL A 268 17.39 -33.64 -8.46
C VAL A 268 18.89 -33.83 -8.44
N CYS A 269 19.50 -33.83 -7.26
CA CYS A 269 20.92 -34.15 -7.10
C CYS A 269 21.08 -35.46 -6.34
N MET A 270 22.00 -36.29 -6.80
CA MET A 270 22.26 -37.59 -6.20
C MET A 270 23.73 -37.93 -6.19
N ARG A 271 24.09 -38.87 -5.30
CA ARG A 271 25.45 -39.38 -5.20
C ARG A 271 25.82 -40.12 -6.49
N PRO A 272 26.86 -39.69 -7.23
CA PRO A 272 27.27 -40.35 -8.45
C PRO A 272 28.23 -41.50 -8.17
N LYS A 273 28.11 -42.56 -8.97
CA LYS A 273 29.15 -43.59 -9.14
C LYS A 273 30.14 -43.12 -10.19
N LEU A 274 31.36 -42.87 -9.76
CA LEU A 274 32.42 -42.32 -10.60
C LEU A 274 33.30 -43.43 -11.20
N SER A 275 33.72 -43.26 -12.46
CA SER A 275 34.59 -44.20 -13.17
C SER A 275 35.56 -43.46 -14.12
N ASN A 276 36.73 -44.04 -14.34
CA ASN A 276 37.82 -43.47 -15.16
C ASN A 276 38.14 -42.00 -14.84
N VAL A 277 38.18 -41.65 -13.54
CA VAL A 277 38.43 -40.28 -13.11
C VAL A 277 39.91 -39.94 -13.27
N VAL A 278 40.20 -38.95 -14.11
CA VAL A 278 41.52 -38.40 -14.36
C VAL A 278 41.59 -36.97 -13.81
N PHE A 279 42.64 -36.71 -13.03
CA PHE A 279 42.90 -35.42 -12.41
C PHE A 279 44.17 -34.82 -13.03
N SER A 280 44.08 -33.59 -13.51
CA SER A 280 45.16 -32.85 -14.15
C SER A 280 45.37 -31.49 -13.48
N THR A 281 46.62 -31.02 -13.45
CA THR A 281 47.05 -29.79 -12.74
C THR A 281 47.84 -28.82 -13.64
N GLY A 282 47.80 -28.98 -14.97
CA GLY A 282 48.65 -28.23 -15.91
C GLY A 282 48.35 -26.73 -15.98
N ASP A 283 47.11 -26.37 -16.31
CA ASP A 283 46.64 -24.98 -16.49
C ASP A 283 45.57 -24.59 -15.45
N GLY A 284 45.65 -25.17 -14.24
CA GLY A 284 44.61 -25.15 -13.21
C GLY A 284 44.15 -26.57 -12.83
N PHE A 285 43.22 -26.71 -11.88
CA PHE A 285 42.67 -28.01 -11.54
C PHE A 285 41.59 -28.41 -12.54
N ARG A 286 41.77 -29.58 -13.16
CA ARG A 286 40.82 -30.14 -14.13
C ARG A 286 40.53 -31.59 -13.79
N LEU A 287 39.24 -31.94 -13.78
CA LEU A 287 38.75 -33.28 -13.52
C LEU A 287 37.94 -33.77 -14.72
N THR A 288 38.33 -34.93 -15.25
CA THR A 288 37.61 -35.60 -16.33
C THR A 288 37.23 -37.01 -15.90
N GLY A 289 36.14 -37.55 -16.43
CA GLY A 289 35.72 -38.92 -16.14
C GLY A 289 34.27 -39.16 -16.49
N PHE A 290 33.72 -40.26 -15.96
CA PHE A 290 32.32 -40.64 -16.15
C PHE A 290 31.59 -40.76 -14.81
N ALA A 291 30.38 -40.23 -14.75
CA ALA A 291 29.48 -40.31 -13.61
C ALA A 291 28.20 -41.04 -14.00
N ASN A 292 27.73 -41.96 -13.16
CA ASN A 292 26.43 -42.60 -13.35
C ASN A 292 25.59 -42.52 -12.07
N VAL A 293 24.28 -42.61 -12.24
CA VAL A 293 23.31 -42.60 -11.15
C VAL A 293 23.07 -44.03 -10.65
N GLU A 294 23.04 -44.22 -9.34
CA GLU A 294 22.70 -45.52 -8.74
C GLU A 294 21.21 -45.64 -8.40
N GLN A 295 20.54 -44.50 -8.20
CA GLN A 295 19.13 -44.41 -7.83
C GLN A 295 18.28 -43.87 -8.97
N ARG A 296 16.99 -44.21 -8.95
CA ARG A 296 16.01 -43.79 -9.96
C ARG A 296 14.99 -42.83 -9.33
N PRO A 297 15.19 -41.49 -9.44
CA PRO A 297 14.15 -40.55 -9.02
C PRO A 297 12.91 -40.66 -9.90
N LEU A 298 11.78 -40.25 -9.34
CA LEU A 298 10.52 -40.11 -10.07
C LEU A 298 10.73 -39.27 -11.34
N GLY A 299 10.40 -39.84 -12.50
CA GLY A 299 10.51 -39.15 -13.79
C GLY A 299 11.89 -39.19 -14.44
N LEU A 300 12.82 -40.04 -13.95
CA LEU A 300 14.03 -40.37 -14.70
C LEU A 300 13.68 -41.13 -15.99
N VAL A 301 14.26 -40.70 -17.10
CA VAL A 301 14.16 -41.37 -18.40
C VAL A 301 15.56 -41.69 -18.88
N GLN A 302 15.75 -42.92 -19.35
CA GLN A 302 16.99 -43.42 -19.95
C GLN A 302 16.69 -43.84 -21.38
N ARG A 303 17.32 -43.18 -22.36
CA ARG A 303 17.11 -43.43 -23.79
C ARG A 303 18.30 -44.18 -24.35
N GLU A 304 18.04 -45.36 -24.89
CA GLU A 304 19.06 -46.18 -25.53
C GLU A 304 19.57 -45.49 -26.81
N SER A 305 20.85 -45.62 -27.08
CA SER A 305 21.46 -45.12 -28.32
C SER A 305 20.89 -45.86 -29.54
N GLU A 306 20.92 -45.23 -30.71
CA GLU A 306 20.55 -45.85 -32.00
C GLU A 306 21.29 -47.19 -32.25
N GLY A 307 22.50 -47.37 -31.68
CA GLY A 307 23.27 -48.61 -31.72
C GLY A 307 22.95 -49.64 -30.63
N GLY A 308 21.90 -49.43 -29.82
CA GLY A 308 21.49 -50.32 -28.73
C GLY A 308 22.36 -50.26 -27.46
N SER A 309 23.27 -49.29 -27.36
CA SER A 309 24.08 -49.07 -26.16
C SER A 309 23.20 -48.65 -24.98
N LYS A 310 23.40 -49.31 -23.83
CA LYS A 310 22.73 -49.00 -22.54
C LYS A 310 23.67 -48.29 -21.56
N ASN A 311 24.74 -47.67 -22.07
CA ASN A 311 25.66 -46.92 -21.22
C ASN A 311 25.14 -45.49 -21.03
N PHE A 312 24.43 -45.25 -19.94
CA PHE A 312 23.90 -43.93 -19.61
C PHE A 312 24.90 -43.04 -18.86
N SER A 313 26.18 -43.44 -18.76
CA SER A 313 27.17 -42.69 -18.00
C SER A 313 27.38 -41.29 -18.60
N VAL A 314 27.32 -40.28 -17.74
CA VAL A 314 27.56 -38.88 -18.07
C VAL A 314 29.07 -38.66 -18.13
N SER A 315 29.59 -38.28 -19.29
CA SER A 315 30.98 -37.83 -19.43
C SER A 315 31.08 -36.38 -18.93
N PHE A 316 32.10 -36.07 -18.14
CA PHE A 316 32.30 -34.73 -17.61
C PHE A 316 33.74 -34.26 -17.78
N ASP A 317 33.89 -32.95 -17.98
CA ASP A 317 35.16 -32.26 -18.09
C ASP A 317 35.04 -30.92 -17.38
N CYS A 318 35.61 -30.84 -16.18
CA CYS A 318 35.34 -29.77 -15.22
C CYS A 318 36.64 -29.15 -14.75
N SER A 319 36.85 -27.88 -15.09
CA SER A 319 37.86 -27.04 -14.45
C SER A 319 37.31 -26.46 -13.15
N PHE A 320 38.15 -26.30 -12.15
CA PHE A 320 37.75 -25.74 -10.86
C PHE A 320 38.92 -25.04 -10.16
N ASP A 321 38.60 -24.24 -9.16
CA ASP A 321 39.58 -23.72 -8.20
C ASP A 321 39.38 -24.39 -6.83
N ALA A 322 40.42 -24.44 -6.03
CA ALA A 322 40.37 -25.02 -4.69
C ALA A 322 40.54 -23.90 -3.65
N ALA A 323 39.65 -23.86 -2.66
CA ALA A 323 39.73 -22.86 -1.60
C ALA A 323 41.04 -23.03 -0.80
N ALA A 324 42.00 -22.12 -1.01
CA ALA A 324 43.10 -21.89 -0.08
C ALA A 324 42.54 -21.10 1.10
N GLY A 325 42.67 -21.62 2.32
CA GLY A 325 42.15 -20.96 3.52
C GLY A 325 42.77 -19.57 3.70
N GLY A 326 42.08 -18.55 3.22
CA GLY A 326 42.36 -17.15 3.56
C GLY A 326 41.83 -16.84 4.95
N ASN A 327 42.31 -15.73 5.53
CA ASN A 327 41.81 -15.14 6.79
C ASN A 327 40.37 -14.59 6.67
N TYR A 328 39.45 -15.31 6.01
CA TYR A 328 38.04 -14.96 5.99
C TYR A 328 37.35 -15.66 7.16
N SER A 329 36.46 -14.94 7.84
CA SER A 329 35.77 -15.40 9.06
C SER A 329 34.82 -16.58 8.85
N GLU A 330 34.48 -16.92 7.60
CA GLU A 330 33.60 -18.02 7.21
C GLU A 330 34.20 -18.75 5.98
N PRO A 331 34.30 -20.09 5.98
CA PRO A 331 34.87 -20.84 4.86
C PRO A 331 33.94 -20.79 3.65
N ASP A 332 34.42 -20.22 2.54
CA ASP A 332 33.70 -20.27 1.26
C ASP A 332 33.85 -21.66 0.63
N TRP A 333 32.73 -22.29 0.26
CA TRP A 333 32.78 -23.48 -0.58
C TRP A 333 33.22 -23.09 -1.98
N ALA A 334 34.41 -23.52 -2.39
CA ALA A 334 34.87 -23.39 -3.78
C ALA A 334 34.10 -24.40 -4.64
N LEU A 335 32.93 -23.96 -5.09
CA LEU A 335 32.06 -24.74 -5.96
C LEU A 335 32.47 -24.58 -7.42
N ALA A 336 32.41 -25.67 -8.16
CA ALA A 336 32.42 -25.65 -9.62
C ALA A 336 31.18 -26.35 -10.16
N LEU A 337 30.64 -25.84 -11.26
CA LEU A 337 29.50 -26.39 -11.98
C LEU A 337 29.93 -26.63 -13.44
N CYS A 338 29.71 -27.84 -13.94
CA CYS A 338 30.03 -28.21 -15.32
C CYS A 338 28.88 -29.03 -15.92
N LEU A 339 28.69 -28.88 -17.23
CA LEU A 339 27.69 -29.62 -17.99
C LEU A 339 28.24 -31.01 -18.33
N GLY A 340 27.40 -32.03 -18.16
CA GLY A 340 27.67 -33.38 -18.58
C GLY A 340 27.33 -33.61 -20.05
N SER A 341 28.13 -34.43 -20.73
CA SER A 341 27.91 -34.87 -22.11
C SER A 341 27.56 -36.36 -22.17
N PHE A 342 26.85 -36.78 -23.21
CA PHE A 342 26.42 -38.16 -23.43
C PHE A 342 26.95 -38.70 -24.75
N ASP A 343 27.44 -39.95 -24.74
CA ASP A 343 27.91 -40.67 -25.94
C ASP A 343 26.73 -41.44 -26.58
N ASN A 344 25.74 -40.70 -27.08
CA ASN A 344 24.51 -41.15 -27.78
C ASN A 344 23.39 -41.81 -26.94
N ALA A 345 23.64 -42.21 -25.69
CA ALA A 345 22.60 -42.72 -24.79
C ALA A 345 22.36 -41.71 -23.66
N ASP A 346 21.15 -41.16 -23.63
CA ASP A 346 20.83 -40.01 -22.79
C ASP A 346 20.16 -40.45 -21.49
N GLN A 347 20.45 -39.76 -20.40
CA GLN A 347 19.62 -39.84 -19.20
C GLN A 347 19.33 -38.46 -18.63
N GLY A 348 18.14 -38.32 -18.06
CA GLY A 348 17.72 -37.08 -17.42
C GLY A 348 16.31 -37.20 -16.87
N ILE A 349 15.89 -36.13 -16.19
CA ILE A 349 14.51 -35.97 -15.75
C ILE A 349 13.76 -35.12 -16.78
N TYR A 350 12.46 -35.39 -16.93
CA TYR A 350 11.58 -34.60 -17.78
C TYR A 350 10.69 -33.67 -16.96
N SER A 351 10.27 -32.56 -17.58
CA SER A 351 9.32 -31.66 -16.94
C SER A 351 7.93 -32.28 -16.88
N PHE A 352 7.27 -32.19 -15.73
CA PHE A 352 5.90 -32.70 -15.59
C PHE A 352 4.87 -31.92 -16.42
N MET A 353 5.25 -30.75 -16.96
CA MET A 353 4.43 -29.98 -17.88
C MET A 353 4.31 -30.64 -19.27
N GLN A 354 5.24 -31.51 -19.67
CA GLN A 354 5.24 -32.14 -20.99
C GLN A 354 4.14 -33.19 -21.16
N SER A 355 3.40 -33.16 -22.28
CA SER A 355 2.49 -34.24 -22.68
C SER A 355 3.24 -35.34 -23.45
N ASP A 356 2.90 -36.62 -23.21
CA ASP A 356 3.62 -37.87 -23.54
C ASP A 356 4.26 -38.09 -24.95
N GLN A 357 4.26 -37.14 -25.87
CA GLN A 357 5.01 -37.24 -27.14
C GLN A 357 6.45 -36.72 -26.96
N LYS A 358 7.41 -37.65 -26.88
CA LYS A 358 8.87 -37.42 -26.80
C LYS A 358 9.30 -36.40 -25.73
N LYS A 359 9.34 -36.86 -24.48
CA LYS A 359 9.70 -36.06 -23.29
C LYS A 359 11.11 -35.44 -23.36
N ALA A 360 11.26 -34.14 -23.66
CA ALA A 360 12.56 -33.48 -23.67
C ALA A 360 13.22 -33.55 -22.28
N LEU A 361 14.48 -33.98 -22.25
CA LEU A 361 15.27 -34.13 -21.03
C LEU A 361 16.00 -32.82 -20.75
N GLY A 362 16.03 -32.38 -19.50
CA GLY A 362 16.85 -31.24 -19.13
C GLY A 362 18.32 -31.61 -18.92
N GLY A 363 19.15 -30.60 -18.64
CA GLY A 363 20.59 -30.77 -18.51
C GLY A 363 21.00 -31.57 -17.28
N SER A 364 22.09 -32.33 -17.42
CA SER A 364 22.80 -33.00 -16.32
C SER A 364 24.08 -32.23 -16.00
N TYR A 365 24.27 -31.87 -14.74
CA TYR A 365 25.37 -31.04 -14.27
C TYR A 365 26.10 -31.73 -13.13
N LEU A 366 27.42 -31.69 -13.16
CA LEU A 366 28.25 -32.13 -12.03
C LEU A 366 28.64 -30.91 -11.21
N ILE A 367 28.40 -30.97 -9.89
CA ILE A 367 28.85 -29.96 -8.94
C ILE A 367 30.04 -30.54 -8.17
N ILE A 368 31.11 -29.77 -8.10
CA ILE A 368 32.34 -30.11 -7.38
C ILE A 368 32.52 -29.10 -6.25
N ASN A 369 32.66 -29.55 -5.02
CA ASN A 369 33.16 -28.74 -3.91
C ASN A 369 34.61 -29.14 -3.65
N ALA A 370 35.55 -28.21 -3.89
CA ALA A 370 36.98 -28.46 -3.78
C ALA A 370 37.57 -27.75 -2.56
N THR A 371 37.98 -28.54 -1.56
CA THR A 371 38.54 -28.02 -0.30
C THR A 371 39.97 -28.50 -0.10
N VAL A 372 40.89 -27.59 0.26
CA VAL A 372 42.27 -27.95 0.64
C VAL A 372 42.28 -28.44 2.09
N LEU A 373 42.82 -29.65 2.32
CA LEU A 373 42.71 -30.39 3.60
C LEU A 373 43.38 -29.70 4.80
N GLU A 374 44.30 -28.76 4.59
CA GLU A 374 44.99 -28.05 5.68
C GLU A 374 44.09 -27.08 6.48
N ASN A 375 42.86 -26.81 6.00
CA ASN A 375 41.95 -25.81 6.56
C ASN A 375 40.60 -26.37 7.05
N LEU A 376 40.52 -27.66 7.39
CA LEU A 376 39.26 -28.32 7.73
C LEU A 376 38.73 -27.89 9.11
N GLY A 377 37.72 -27.01 9.12
CA GLY A 377 36.59 -27.12 10.05
C GLY A 377 35.70 -28.31 9.67
N GLU A 378 34.83 -28.76 10.57
CA GLU A 378 33.95 -29.94 10.40
C GLU A 378 33.15 -29.87 9.08
N VAL A 379 33.61 -30.59 8.05
CA VAL A 379 32.94 -30.64 6.74
C VAL A 379 31.88 -31.74 6.79
N ASP A 380 30.63 -31.30 6.65
CA ASP A 380 29.43 -32.13 6.58
C ASP A 380 29.56 -33.18 5.44
N ASP A 381 29.76 -34.45 5.81
CA ASP A 381 29.68 -35.61 4.91
C ASP A 381 28.19 -35.90 4.61
N SER A 382 27.52 -34.91 4.01
CA SER A 382 26.11 -35.05 3.65
C SER A 382 25.98 -36.20 2.63
N ASP A 383 24.92 -37.00 2.77
CA ASP A 383 24.75 -38.28 2.08
C ASP A 383 24.60 -38.18 0.54
N VAL A 384 24.67 -36.99 -0.05
CA VAL A 384 24.49 -36.78 -1.51
C VAL A 384 25.81 -36.58 -2.26
N TRP A 385 26.93 -36.40 -1.55
CA TRP A 385 28.25 -36.22 -2.16
C TRP A 385 29.04 -37.54 -2.19
N THR A 386 29.84 -37.71 -3.24
CA THR A 386 30.93 -38.69 -3.32
C THR A 386 32.25 -37.95 -3.09
N SER A 387 33.05 -38.39 -2.13
CA SER A 387 34.35 -37.76 -1.83
C SER A 387 35.50 -38.48 -2.53
N ILE A 388 36.41 -37.70 -3.11
CA ILE A 388 37.70 -38.15 -3.66
C ILE A 388 38.78 -37.27 -3.05
N THR A 389 39.81 -37.89 -2.49
CA THR A 389 41.00 -37.16 -2.04
C THR A 389 42.12 -37.35 -3.06
N ARG A 390 42.70 -36.25 -3.53
CA ARG A 390 43.88 -36.26 -4.40
C ARG A 390 44.99 -35.43 -3.78
N SER A 391 46.14 -36.06 -3.62
CA SER A 391 47.37 -35.39 -3.20
C SER A 391 48.09 -34.85 -4.44
N THR A 392 48.39 -33.56 -4.43
CA THR A 392 49.36 -32.94 -5.34
C THR A 392 50.74 -32.91 -4.69
N SER A 393 51.76 -32.43 -5.40
CA SER A 393 53.12 -32.27 -4.87
C SER A 393 53.22 -31.29 -3.69
N TYR A 394 52.23 -30.42 -3.49
CA TYR A 394 52.24 -29.38 -2.46
C TYR A 394 51.05 -29.48 -1.49
N ASN A 395 49.83 -29.70 -1.99
CA ASN A 395 48.60 -29.72 -1.19
C ASN A 395 47.78 -31.00 -1.44
N SER A 396 47.05 -31.47 -0.42
CA SER A 396 45.99 -32.46 -0.63
C SER A 396 44.62 -31.78 -0.75
N VAL A 397 43.89 -32.11 -1.80
CA VAL A 397 42.57 -31.55 -2.11
C VAL A 397 41.52 -32.64 -1.94
N ARG A 398 40.50 -32.37 -1.12
CA ARG A 398 39.30 -33.20 -1.01
C ARG A 398 38.25 -32.61 -1.94
N LEU A 399 37.84 -33.42 -2.91
CA LEU A 399 36.79 -33.12 -3.87
C LEU A 399 35.52 -33.84 -3.43
N GLN A 400 34.43 -33.11 -3.23
CA GLN A 400 33.11 -33.68 -3.06
C GLN A 400 32.31 -33.46 -4.34
N LEU A 401 31.76 -34.53 -4.92
CA LEU A 401 31.07 -34.50 -6.20
C LEU A 401 29.61 -34.94 -6.06
N THR A 402 28.70 -34.23 -6.72
CA THR A 402 27.30 -34.62 -6.85
C THR A 402 26.81 -34.42 -8.29
N LEU A 403 25.95 -35.32 -8.78
CA LEU A 403 25.37 -35.23 -10.11
C LEU A 403 23.92 -34.74 -9.99
N CYS A 404 23.62 -33.62 -10.65
CA CYS A 404 22.34 -32.95 -10.62
C CYS A 404 21.67 -32.99 -11.99
N MET A 405 20.41 -33.39 -12.04
CA MET A 405 19.56 -33.35 -13.23
C MET A 405 18.51 -32.25 -13.05
N THR A 406 18.19 -31.55 -14.13
CA THR A 406 17.29 -30.38 -14.12
C THR A 406 16.15 -30.59 -15.11
N THR A 407 15.03 -29.90 -14.91
CA THR A 407 13.91 -29.89 -15.88
C THR A 407 13.90 -28.63 -16.73
N PHE A 408 13.80 -27.45 -16.10
CA PHE A 408 13.93 -26.09 -16.68
C PHE A 408 13.33 -25.93 -18.07
N GLN A 409 12.10 -26.41 -18.22
CA GLN A 409 11.27 -26.17 -19.40
C GLN A 409 10.38 -24.97 -19.12
N ALA A 410 10.27 -24.05 -20.07
CA ALA A 410 9.47 -22.84 -19.94
C ALA A 410 8.31 -22.86 -20.92
N GLN A 411 7.13 -22.43 -20.47
CA GLN A 411 5.93 -22.40 -21.29
C GLN A 411 5.14 -21.11 -21.07
N ARG A 412 4.63 -20.52 -22.15
CA ARG A 412 3.69 -19.40 -22.06
C ARG A 412 2.28 -19.95 -21.80
N MET A 413 1.69 -19.58 -20.67
CA MET A 413 0.36 -20.05 -20.27
C MET A 413 -0.40 -18.93 -19.57
N GLU A 414 -1.73 -18.99 -19.67
CA GLU A 414 -2.59 -18.20 -18.80
C GLU A 414 -2.43 -18.65 -17.35
N ILE A 415 -2.28 -17.72 -16.42
CA ILE A 415 -2.11 -18.00 -15.00
C ILE A 415 -3.09 -17.18 -14.17
N ASN A 416 -3.36 -17.66 -12.96
CA ASN A 416 -3.95 -16.86 -11.89
C ASN A 416 -2.92 -16.81 -10.78
N ALA A 417 -2.45 -15.61 -10.47
CA ALA A 417 -1.45 -15.36 -9.45
C ALA A 417 -2.01 -14.38 -8.42
N THR A 418 -1.94 -14.75 -7.14
CA THR A 418 -2.48 -13.94 -6.04
C THR A 418 -1.41 -13.74 -4.97
N ARG A 419 -1.32 -12.54 -4.41
CA ARG A 419 -0.39 -12.20 -3.33
C ARG A 419 -1.15 -11.53 -2.19
N THR A 420 -0.90 -12.00 -0.97
CA THR A 420 -1.50 -11.46 0.25
C THR A 420 -0.80 -10.19 0.72
N THR A 421 -1.53 -9.27 1.34
CA THR A 421 -0.98 -8.09 2.01
C THR A 421 -0.45 -8.43 3.41
N PRO A 422 0.66 -7.86 3.88
CA PRO A 422 1.33 -6.64 3.38
C PRO A 422 2.29 -6.89 2.19
N ILE A 423 2.39 -5.89 1.31
CA ILE A 423 3.33 -5.91 0.19
C ILE A 423 4.75 -5.74 0.73
N HIS A 424 5.64 -6.64 0.31
CA HIS A 424 7.06 -6.54 0.58
C HIS A 424 7.77 -5.92 -0.63
N PRO A 425 8.72 -4.99 -0.42
CA PRO A 425 9.55 -4.50 -1.50
C PRO A 425 10.37 -5.66 -2.07
N GLU A 426 10.60 -5.63 -3.38
CA GLU A 426 11.46 -6.62 -4.03
C GLU A 426 12.92 -6.46 -3.56
N PRO A 427 13.64 -7.57 -3.34
CA PRO A 427 14.98 -7.50 -2.80
C PRO A 427 15.97 -6.90 -3.82
N SER A 428 17.03 -6.30 -3.29
CA SER A 428 18.17 -5.81 -4.06
C SER A 428 19.45 -6.37 -3.47
N LEU A 429 20.47 -6.53 -4.32
CA LEU A 429 21.76 -7.04 -3.87
C LEU A 429 22.57 -5.88 -3.28
N LEU A 430 23.03 -6.04 -2.04
CA LEU A 430 23.82 -5.04 -1.33
C LEU A 430 25.22 -5.58 -1.04
N TRP A 431 26.25 -4.76 -1.24
CA TRP A 431 27.62 -5.11 -0.88
C TRP A 431 27.87 -4.84 0.60
N ASP A 432 28.26 -5.87 1.35
CA ASP A 432 28.70 -5.72 2.74
C ASP A 432 30.21 -5.45 2.77
N ALA A 433 30.56 -4.17 2.93
CA ALA A 433 31.95 -3.73 2.99
C ALA A 433 32.72 -4.31 4.19
N SER A 434 32.03 -4.67 5.29
CA SER A 434 32.66 -5.20 6.49
C SER A 434 33.10 -6.66 6.32
N LYS A 435 32.33 -7.43 5.54
CA LYS A 435 32.60 -8.83 5.23
C LYS A 435 33.29 -9.04 3.88
N ALA A 436 33.41 -7.99 3.07
CA ALA A 436 33.84 -8.05 1.67
C ALA A 436 33.05 -9.11 0.87
N LYS A 437 31.73 -9.19 1.10
CA LYS A 437 30.82 -10.17 0.48
C LYS A 437 29.49 -9.52 0.11
N TRP A 438 28.79 -10.12 -0.84
CA TRP A 438 27.42 -9.74 -1.18
C TRP A 438 26.44 -10.23 -0.11
N ASN A 439 25.52 -9.36 0.31
CA ASN A 439 24.39 -9.76 1.15
C ASN A 439 23.28 -10.37 0.28
N THR A 440 23.14 -11.68 0.36
CA THR A 440 22.16 -12.45 -0.43
C THR A 440 20.93 -12.89 0.38
N LYS A 441 20.82 -12.51 1.65
CA LYS A 441 19.83 -13.07 2.59
C LYS A 441 18.39 -12.90 2.10
N ASP A 442 18.01 -11.68 1.70
CA ASP A 442 16.64 -11.37 1.28
C ASP A 442 16.27 -12.06 -0.05
N ILE A 443 17.26 -12.25 -0.93
CA ILE A 443 17.11 -12.97 -2.20
C ILE A 443 16.90 -14.46 -1.95
N MET A 444 17.69 -15.05 -1.04
CA MET A 444 17.53 -16.44 -0.63
C MET A 444 16.15 -16.69 -0.02
N GLN A 445 15.67 -15.75 0.80
CA GLN A 445 14.32 -15.79 1.36
C GLN A 445 13.26 -15.77 0.25
N GLN A 446 13.32 -14.81 -0.69
CA GLN A 446 12.37 -14.74 -1.81
C GLN A 446 12.34 -16.03 -2.64
N LEU A 447 13.51 -16.64 -2.90
CA LEU A 447 13.65 -17.88 -3.65
C LEU A 447 13.25 -19.14 -2.87
N GLY A 448 12.85 -19.04 -1.60
CA GLY A 448 12.57 -20.19 -0.74
C GLY A 448 13.79 -21.06 -0.44
N ALA A 449 14.99 -20.50 -0.62
CA ALA A 449 16.27 -21.20 -0.44
C ALA A 449 16.82 -21.04 0.99
N VAL A 450 15.94 -21.23 1.98
CA VAL A 450 16.21 -21.03 3.41
C VAL A 450 15.67 -22.19 4.23
N VAL A 451 16.25 -22.42 5.41
CA VAL A 451 15.84 -23.48 6.36
C VAL A 451 15.53 -22.82 7.71
N PRO A 452 14.30 -22.96 8.26
CA PRO A 452 13.14 -23.68 7.71
C PRO A 452 12.51 -23.00 6.48
N GLU A 453 11.68 -23.75 5.73
CA GLU A 453 10.95 -23.26 4.56
C GLU A 453 9.93 -22.18 4.96
N ILE A 454 9.86 -21.09 4.19
CA ILE A 454 9.02 -19.91 4.49
C ILE A 454 7.85 -19.84 3.48
N PRO A 455 6.60 -19.59 3.93
CA PRO A 455 5.45 -19.46 3.04
C PRO A 455 5.60 -18.38 1.97
N ALA A 456 4.89 -18.50 0.84
CA ALA A 456 4.94 -17.53 -0.26
C ALA A 456 4.60 -16.09 0.18
N ALA A 457 3.63 -15.92 1.08
CA ALA A 457 3.24 -14.64 1.65
C ALA A 457 4.41 -13.88 2.33
N GLU A 458 5.20 -14.58 3.16
CA GLU A 458 6.36 -14.02 3.87
C GLU A 458 7.60 -13.86 2.96
N ARG A 459 7.59 -14.50 1.79
CA ARG A 459 8.61 -14.33 0.75
C ARG A 459 8.32 -13.15 -0.19
N GLY A 460 7.15 -12.53 -0.10
CA GLY A 460 6.75 -11.41 -0.95
C GLY A 460 6.44 -11.78 -2.41
N ILE A 461 6.27 -13.08 -2.69
CA ILE A 461 5.98 -13.62 -4.03
C ILE A 461 4.47 -13.88 -4.20
N PHE A 462 4.05 -14.19 -5.43
CA PHE A 462 2.67 -14.59 -5.70
C PHE A 462 2.49 -16.10 -5.53
N GLU A 463 1.32 -16.53 -5.10
CA GLU A 463 0.86 -17.91 -5.17
C GLU A 463 0.16 -18.16 -6.49
N LEU A 464 0.57 -19.20 -7.20
CA LEU A 464 -0.08 -19.65 -8.42
C LEU A 464 -1.26 -20.57 -8.10
N ALA A 465 -2.41 -20.29 -8.70
CA ALA A 465 -3.59 -21.14 -8.53
C ALA A 465 -3.37 -22.54 -9.15
N PRO A 466 -3.82 -23.63 -8.48
CA PRO A 466 -3.75 -24.98 -9.04
C PRO A 466 -4.53 -25.10 -10.36
N ARG A 467 -3.93 -25.74 -11.36
CA ARG A 467 -4.56 -26.06 -12.65
C ARG A 467 -3.91 -27.27 -13.29
N SER A 468 -4.44 -27.70 -14.44
CA SER A 468 -3.69 -28.59 -15.32
C SER A 468 -2.53 -27.82 -15.94
N TRP A 469 -1.32 -28.24 -15.57
CA TRP A 469 -0.04 -27.71 -16.06
C TRP A 469 0.50 -28.49 -17.26
N GLN A 470 -0.20 -29.54 -17.69
CA GLN A 470 0.18 -30.30 -18.87
C GLN A 470 -0.04 -29.51 -20.16
N TRP A 471 0.80 -29.76 -21.15
CA TRP A 471 0.66 -29.21 -22.50
C TRP A 471 -0.73 -29.50 -23.07
N ARG A 472 -1.43 -28.47 -23.54
CA ARG A 472 -2.51 -28.67 -24.52
C ARG A 472 -1.83 -29.05 -25.84
N LYS A 473 -2.15 -30.21 -26.41
CA LYS A 473 -1.76 -30.56 -27.78
C LYS A 473 -2.18 -29.43 -28.71
N GLN A 474 -1.22 -28.62 -29.17
CA GLN A 474 -1.45 -27.70 -30.28
C GLN A 474 -1.08 -28.43 -31.58
N PRO A 475 -1.84 -28.25 -32.67
CA PRO A 475 -1.54 -28.88 -33.94
C PRO A 475 -0.18 -28.37 -34.45
N GLU A 476 0.59 -29.31 -35.03
CA GLU A 476 1.95 -29.18 -35.58
C GLU A 476 2.13 -28.06 -36.64
N TYR A 477 1.04 -27.39 -37.05
CA TYR A 477 1.00 -26.35 -38.07
C TYR A 477 0.79 -24.92 -37.51
N LEU A 478 0.60 -24.77 -36.20
CA LEU A 478 0.67 -23.46 -35.53
C LEU A 478 2.03 -23.40 -34.84
N ASP A 479 3.01 -22.76 -35.46
CA ASP A 479 4.33 -22.47 -34.88
C ASP A 479 4.26 -21.35 -33.80
N LEU A 480 3.17 -21.35 -33.04
CA LEU A 480 3.11 -20.76 -31.71
C LEU A 480 3.76 -21.77 -30.78
N THR A 481 5.09 -21.93 -30.85
CA THR A 481 5.79 -22.78 -29.89
C THR A 481 5.40 -22.30 -28.48
N GLY A 482 4.68 -23.16 -27.76
CA GLY A 482 4.37 -22.94 -26.35
C GLY A 482 5.65 -22.82 -25.53
N ASP A 483 6.76 -23.32 -26.05
CA ASP A 483 8.11 -23.18 -25.51
C ASP A 483 8.54 -21.70 -25.46
N SER A 484 8.92 -21.28 -24.26
CA SER A 484 9.47 -19.95 -23.97
C SER A 484 10.99 -20.05 -23.88
N ALA A 485 11.61 -20.55 -24.95
CA ALA A 485 13.06 -20.73 -25.05
C ALA A 485 13.82 -19.41 -24.79
N GLU A 486 13.21 -18.26 -25.06
CA GLU A 486 13.77 -16.95 -24.71
C GLU A 486 14.03 -16.77 -23.20
N THR A 487 13.33 -17.51 -22.34
CA THR A 487 13.49 -17.48 -20.89
C THR A 487 14.60 -18.44 -20.42
N THR A 488 14.80 -19.55 -21.12
CA THR A 488 15.76 -20.61 -20.72
C THR A 488 17.04 -20.61 -21.56
N ALA A 489 17.14 -19.76 -22.59
CA ALA A 489 18.23 -19.73 -23.56
C ALA A 489 19.63 -19.72 -22.91
N THR A 490 19.81 -18.99 -21.81
CA THR A 490 21.12 -18.91 -21.12
C THR A 490 21.55 -20.20 -20.47
N LEU A 491 20.63 -21.09 -20.11
CA LEU A 491 20.99 -22.38 -19.51
C LEU A 491 21.77 -23.27 -20.49
N SER A 492 21.62 -23.05 -21.80
CA SER A 492 22.44 -23.72 -22.83
C SER A 492 23.90 -23.23 -22.87
N THR A 493 24.16 -22.03 -22.35
CA THR A 493 25.51 -21.47 -22.20
C THR A 493 26.16 -21.85 -20.87
N VAL A 494 25.34 -22.18 -19.86
CA VAL A 494 25.80 -22.70 -18.57
C VAL A 494 26.49 -24.05 -18.81
N GLY A 495 27.81 -24.08 -18.61
CA GLY A 495 28.61 -25.29 -18.75
C GLY A 495 29.25 -25.51 -20.13
N GLN A 496 29.15 -24.56 -21.08
CA GLN A 496 30.06 -24.53 -22.25
C GLN A 496 31.53 -24.34 -21.83
N GLY A 497 31.75 -23.78 -20.64
CA GLY A 497 32.98 -23.86 -19.84
C GLY A 497 32.61 -24.09 -18.37
N ALA A 498 33.56 -24.51 -17.54
CA ALA A 498 33.30 -24.73 -16.13
C ALA A 498 33.05 -23.40 -15.39
N ILE A 499 32.04 -23.37 -14.55
CA ILE A 499 31.65 -22.20 -13.75
C ILE A 499 32.18 -22.37 -12.34
N TYR A 500 33.12 -21.54 -11.94
CA TYR A 500 33.67 -21.45 -10.58
C TYR A 500 34.04 -19.99 -10.26
N ASP A 501 34.47 -19.73 -9.03
CA ASP A 501 34.82 -18.37 -8.60
C ASP A 501 35.87 -17.72 -9.52
N GLY A 502 35.71 -16.43 -9.81
CA GLY A 502 36.54 -15.68 -10.75
C GLY A 502 36.24 -15.88 -12.24
N MET A 503 35.47 -16.91 -12.63
CA MET A 503 35.02 -17.12 -14.03
C MET A 503 33.64 -16.53 -14.32
N VAL A 504 32.86 -16.24 -13.29
CA VAL A 504 31.53 -15.62 -13.39
C VAL A 504 31.44 -14.44 -12.46
N ASN A 505 30.43 -13.59 -12.66
CA ASN A 505 30.21 -12.44 -11.80
C ASN A 505 30.07 -12.86 -10.32
N SER A 506 30.84 -12.22 -9.42
CA SER A 506 30.87 -12.58 -8.00
C SER A 506 29.50 -12.50 -7.32
N ALA A 507 28.62 -11.62 -7.79
CA ALA A 507 27.24 -11.55 -7.31
C ALA A 507 26.45 -12.83 -7.61
N GLN A 508 26.56 -13.34 -8.84
CA GLN A 508 25.87 -14.55 -9.30
C GLN A 508 26.36 -15.77 -8.54
N PHE A 509 27.68 -15.88 -8.41
CA PHE A 509 28.30 -17.01 -7.74
C PHE A 509 28.05 -17.01 -6.22
N SER A 510 28.07 -15.83 -5.58
CA SER A 510 27.84 -15.70 -4.14
C SER A 510 26.47 -16.23 -3.69
N LEU A 511 25.44 -16.10 -4.54
CA LEU A 511 24.11 -16.65 -4.24
C LEU A 511 24.13 -18.18 -4.27
N PHE A 512 24.76 -18.76 -5.29
CA PHE A 512 24.86 -20.22 -5.44
C PHE A 512 25.67 -20.85 -4.29
N SER A 513 26.85 -20.29 -3.99
CA SER A 513 27.72 -20.80 -2.92
C SER A 513 27.08 -20.63 -1.53
N HIS A 514 26.47 -19.48 -1.24
CA HIS A 514 25.83 -19.23 0.05
C HIS A 514 24.61 -20.14 0.28
N ILE A 515 23.78 -20.39 -0.74
CA ILE A 515 22.65 -21.33 -0.61
C ILE A 515 23.16 -22.74 -0.36
N ALA A 516 24.13 -23.21 -1.15
CA ALA A 516 24.68 -24.56 -0.99
C ALA A 516 25.29 -24.76 0.41
N MET A 517 26.04 -23.77 0.90
CA MET A 517 26.68 -23.80 2.20
C MET A 517 25.68 -23.77 3.37
N SER A 518 24.66 -22.90 3.31
CA SER A 518 23.70 -22.67 4.40
C SER A 518 22.63 -23.76 4.48
N THR A 519 22.15 -24.24 3.33
CA THR A 519 21.07 -25.24 3.27
C THR A 519 21.57 -26.68 3.23
N LYS A 520 22.86 -26.89 2.93
CA LYS A 520 23.46 -28.21 2.66
C LYS A 520 22.68 -29.00 1.59
N ASN A 521 22.03 -28.30 0.67
CA ASN A 521 21.19 -28.87 -0.38
C ASN A 521 21.63 -28.37 -1.78
N PRO A 522 22.44 -29.15 -2.53
CA PRO A 522 22.90 -28.73 -3.85
C PRO A 522 21.77 -28.58 -4.87
N ALA A 523 20.67 -29.34 -4.74
CA ALA A 523 19.52 -29.24 -5.64
C ALA A 523 18.78 -27.91 -5.47
N LEU A 524 18.61 -27.46 -4.23
CA LEU A 524 18.00 -26.18 -3.91
C LEU A 524 18.89 -25.00 -4.36
N ALA A 525 20.21 -25.11 -4.20
CA ALA A 525 21.16 -24.12 -4.69
C ALA A 525 21.10 -23.96 -6.21
N LEU A 526 21.12 -25.08 -6.94
CA LEU A 526 21.06 -25.06 -8.41
C LEU A 526 19.69 -24.57 -8.92
N GLN A 527 18.59 -24.98 -8.27
CA GLN A 527 17.24 -24.48 -8.58
C GLN A 527 17.17 -22.96 -8.46
N ALA A 528 17.65 -22.40 -7.35
CA ALA A 528 17.65 -20.97 -7.10
C ALA A 528 18.50 -20.21 -8.12
N PHE A 529 19.70 -20.72 -8.41
CA PHE A 529 20.62 -20.15 -9.39
C PHE A 529 20.02 -20.11 -10.81
N PHE A 530 19.47 -21.23 -11.28
CA PHE A 530 18.87 -21.27 -12.62
C PHE A 530 17.56 -20.50 -12.73
N THR A 531 16.74 -20.49 -11.66
CA THR A 531 15.54 -19.62 -11.61
C THR A 531 15.95 -18.16 -11.80
N ARG A 532 17.06 -17.76 -11.16
CA ARG A 532 17.56 -16.39 -11.27
C ARG A 532 18.01 -16.06 -12.70
N LEU A 533 18.76 -16.96 -13.35
CA LEU A 533 19.18 -16.78 -14.74
C LEU A 533 17.97 -16.68 -15.69
N CYS A 534 16.94 -17.51 -15.48
CA CYS A 534 15.70 -17.44 -16.25
C CYS A 534 14.97 -16.11 -16.06
N SER A 535 14.88 -15.63 -14.82
CA SER A 535 14.31 -14.32 -14.50
C SER A 535 15.07 -13.19 -15.21
N MET A 536 16.40 -13.23 -15.23
CA MET A 536 17.22 -12.24 -15.93
C MET A 536 16.93 -12.23 -17.43
N CYS A 537 16.86 -13.39 -18.06
CA CYS A 537 16.54 -13.49 -19.50
C CYS A 537 15.16 -12.93 -19.81
N TYR A 538 14.16 -13.31 -19.00
CA TYR A 538 12.78 -12.89 -19.17
C TYR A 538 12.64 -11.36 -19.11
N TYR A 539 13.18 -10.74 -18.06
CA TYR A 539 13.01 -9.29 -17.84
C TYR A 539 13.97 -8.42 -18.66
N ASP A 540 15.07 -8.95 -19.15
CA ASP A 540 15.91 -8.28 -20.15
C ASP A 540 15.17 -8.17 -21.51
N ARG A 541 14.47 -9.24 -21.88
CA ARG A 541 13.78 -9.37 -23.18
C ARG A 541 12.34 -8.86 -23.17
N ILE A 542 11.80 -8.47 -22.02
CA ILE A 542 10.40 -8.05 -21.85
C ILE A 542 10.00 -6.90 -22.78
N ALA A 543 10.95 -6.02 -23.13
CA ALA A 543 10.73 -4.91 -24.07
C ALA A 543 10.61 -5.38 -25.53
N MET A 544 11.07 -6.58 -25.86
CA MET A 544 11.01 -7.19 -27.19
C MET A 544 9.75 -8.05 -27.38
N PHE A 545 8.90 -8.19 -26.36
CA PHE A 545 7.71 -9.03 -26.43
C PHE A 545 6.70 -8.48 -27.46
N ASP A 546 6.26 -9.32 -28.38
CA ASP A 546 5.35 -9.00 -29.49
C ASP A 546 4.12 -9.92 -29.53
N ALA A 547 4.08 -10.96 -28.69
CA ALA A 547 2.89 -11.74 -28.37
C ALA A 547 1.99 -10.95 -27.42
N VAL A 548 0.73 -10.73 -27.82
CA VAL A 548 -0.23 -9.89 -27.12
C VAL A 548 -1.45 -10.70 -26.71
N GLY A 549 -1.88 -10.55 -25.46
CA GLY A 549 -3.07 -11.19 -24.92
C GLY A 549 -3.80 -10.29 -23.93
N PRO A 550 -5.09 -10.56 -23.64
CA PRO A 550 -5.79 -9.84 -22.60
C PRO A 550 -5.25 -10.23 -21.23
N SER A 551 -5.17 -9.28 -20.32
CA SER A 551 -4.93 -9.52 -18.90
C SER A 551 -5.90 -8.73 -18.02
N TRP A 552 -6.05 -9.21 -16.82
CA TRP A 552 -6.81 -8.59 -15.75
C TRP A 552 -5.92 -8.57 -14.50
N GLN A 553 -5.85 -7.43 -13.82
CA GLN A 553 -5.05 -7.31 -12.61
C GLN A 553 -5.73 -6.41 -11.59
N VAL A 554 -5.51 -6.73 -10.31
CA VAL A 554 -5.85 -5.87 -9.19
C VAL A 554 -4.57 -5.23 -8.68
N SER A 555 -4.51 -3.90 -8.77
CA SER A 555 -3.38 -3.11 -8.31
C SER A 555 -3.81 -2.21 -7.17
N LEU A 556 -2.94 -2.02 -6.19
CA LEU A 556 -3.12 -1.05 -5.13
C LEU A 556 -2.82 0.35 -5.66
N VAL A 557 -3.85 1.19 -5.68
CA VAL A 557 -3.73 2.61 -6.05
C VAL A 557 -3.71 3.44 -4.78
N GLN A 558 -2.72 4.32 -4.67
CA GLN A 558 -2.64 5.26 -3.56
C GLN A 558 -3.71 6.35 -3.73
N VAL A 559 -4.55 6.52 -2.72
CA VAL A 559 -5.65 7.48 -2.69
C VAL A 559 -5.65 8.27 -1.40
N THR A 560 -6.31 9.45 -1.42
CA THR A 560 -6.56 10.22 -0.20
C THR A 560 -7.91 9.84 0.38
N ARG A 561 -7.93 9.32 1.61
CA ARG A 561 -9.18 8.99 2.33
C ARG A 561 -9.08 9.38 3.81
N PRO A 562 -10.22 9.56 4.50
CA PRO A 562 -10.21 9.66 5.95
C PRO A 562 -9.67 8.37 6.59
N LEU A 563 -8.70 8.52 7.50
CA LEU A 563 -8.06 7.41 8.22
C LEU A 563 -8.56 7.25 9.66
N GLY A 564 -9.11 8.32 10.25
CA GLY A 564 -9.55 8.34 11.64
C GLY A 564 -10.94 8.94 11.82
N TRP A 565 -11.64 8.51 12.86
CA TRP A 565 -12.98 8.99 13.20
C TRP A 565 -12.99 10.11 14.25
N THR A 566 -11.91 10.29 15.00
CA THR A 566 -11.95 11.15 16.20
C THR A 566 -12.13 12.63 15.87
N ALA A 567 -11.41 13.18 14.89
CA ALA A 567 -11.57 14.57 14.48
C ALA A 567 -12.95 14.82 13.84
N PHE A 568 -13.48 13.83 13.12
CA PHE A 568 -14.82 13.88 12.56
C PHE A 568 -15.89 13.90 13.66
N ILE A 569 -15.81 13.02 14.67
CA ILE A 569 -16.73 13.00 15.81
C ILE A 569 -16.70 14.33 16.56
N ILE A 570 -15.51 14.88 16.83
CA ILE A 570 -15.36 16.19 17.50
C ILE A 570 -16.10 17.29 16.71
N VAL A 571 -15.93 17.34 15.39
CA VAL A 571 -16.60 18.34 14.55
C VAL A 571 -18.12 18.15 14.56
N ILE A 572 -18.60 16.91 14.49
CA ILE A 572 -20.03 16.59 14.57
C ILE A 572 -20.60 17.02 15.92
N ASP A 573 -19.95 16.69 17.03
CA ASP A 573 -20.44 17.03 18.38
C ASP A 573 -20.53 18.55 18.57
N ILE A 574 -19.52 19.30 18.12
CA ILE A 574 -19.53 20.77 18.17
C ILE A 574 -20.64 21.34 17.27
N ALA A 575 -20.84 20.78 16.06
CA ALA A 575 -21.87 21.23 15.15
C ALA A 575 -23.28 20.93 15.67
N VAL A 576 -23.51 19.74 16.22
CA VAL A 576 -24.79 19.35 16.85
C VAL A 576 -25.07 20.24 18.05
N LEU A 577 -24.09 20.49 18.91
CA LEU A 577 -24.21 21.42 20.03
C LEU A 577 -24.58 22.83 19.54
N HIS A 578 -23.94 23.32 18.48
CA HIS A 578 -24.27 24.61 17.87
C HIS A 578 -25.73 24.67 17.39
N LEU A 579 -26.19 23.63 16.69
CA LEU A 579 -27.56 23.53 16.18
C LEU A 579 -28.60 23.45 17.32
N ILE A 580 -28.29 22.76 18.43
CA ILE A 580 -29.13 22.74 19.63
C ILE A 580 -29.23 24.14 20.24
N ILE A 581 -28.11 24.84 20.39
CA ILE A 581 -28.08 26.22 20.92
C ILE A 581 -28.92 27.15 20.04
N VAL A 582 -28.73 27.08 18.72
CA VAL A 582 -29.53 27.82 17.74
C VAL A 582 -31.02 27.54 17.91
N LEU A 583 -31.41 26.27 18.01
CA LEU A 583 -32.80 25.87 18.19
C LEU A 583 -33.38 26.45 19.49
N LEU A 584 -32.62 26.38 20.60
CA LEU A 584 -33.04 26.96 21.88
C LEU A 584 -33.24 28.47 21.78
N VAL A 585 -32.33 29.21 21.14
CA VAL A 585 -32.46 30.66 20.93
C VAL A 585 -33.74 30.97 20.13
N VAL A 586 -33.99 30.24 19.04
CA VAL A 586 -35.19 30.42 18.20
C VAL A 586 -36.47 30.12 18.98
N LEU A 587 -36.50 29.04 19.77
CA LEU A 587 -37.66 28.69 20.60
C LEU A 587 -37.92 29.74 21.69
N MET A 588 -36.87 30.22 22.37
CA MET A 588 -36.98 31.29 23.36
C MET A 588 -37.47 32.60 22.73
N PHE A 589 -36.94 32.96 21.55
CA PHE A 589 -37.33 34.16 20.82
C PHE A 589 -38.79 34.11 20.35
N ARG A 590 -39.24 32.94 19.86
CA ARG A 590 -40.63 32.70 19.46
C ARG A 590 -41.58 32.74 20.66
N GLY A 591 -41.20 32.14 21.78
CA GLY A 591 -41.99 32.13 23.02
C GLY A 591 -42.15 33.51 23.66
N ALA A 592 -41.21 34.43 23.45
CA ALA A 592 -41.28 35.80 23.94
C ALA A 592 -42.17 36.73 23.09
N GLY A 593 -42.89 36.19 22.09
CA GLY A 593 -43.62 36.92 21.06
C GLY A 593 -44.61 37.97 21.56
N HIS A 594 -44.23 39.25 21.41
CA HIS A 594 -45.05 40.36 20.90
C HIS A 594 -44.26 41.67 20.80
N HIS A 595 -43.12 41.77 21.51
CA HIS A 595 -42.33 43.01 21.67
C HIS A 595 -40.88 42.92 21.17
N SER A 596 -40.38 41.72 20.86
CA SER A 596 -39.02 41.49 20.38
C SER A 596 -38.87 41.89 18.91
N ARG A 597 -38.58 43.17 18.69
CA ARG A 597 -38.29 43.73 17.36
C ARG A 597 -36.82 43.52 17.02
N THR A 598 -36.52 42.60 16.11
CA THR A 598 -35.19 42.48 15.48
C THR A 598 -35.15 43.29 14.19
N GLU A 599 -33.94 43.70 13.76
CA GLU A 599 -33.66 44.24 12.40
C GLU A 599 -34.28 45.60 12.00
N ASN A 600 -34.83 46.39 12.92
CA ASN A 600 -35.28 47.76 12.63
C ASN A 600 -34.34 48.82 13.22
N ALA A 601 -33.46 49.38 12.39
CA ALA A 601 -32.48 50.42 12.78
C ALA A 601 -33.13 51.61 13.49
N TRP A 602 -34.16 52.22 12.87
CA TRP A 602 -34.85 53.36 13.45
C TRP A 602 -35.62 53.03 14.72
N ALA A 603 -36.20 51.83 14.82
CA ALA A 603 -36.86 51.39 16.04
C ALA A 603 -35.85 51.16 17.17
N ALA A 604 -34.65 50.67 16.86
CA ALA A 604 -33.59 50.47 17.84
C ALA A 604 -33.07 51.81 18.39
N VAL A 605 -32.93 52.83 17.53
CA VAL A 605 -32.53 54.18 17.95
C VAL A 605 -33.66 54.90 18.67
N SER A 606 -34.90 54.85 18.16
CA SER A 606 -36.04 55.56 18.76
C SER A 606 -36.39 55.06 20.16
N GLN A 607 -36.15 53.77 20.45
CA GLN A 607 -36.34 53.19 21.78
C GLN A 607 -35.40 53.80 22.83
N LEU A 608 -34.24 54.31 22.41
CA LEU A 608 -33.28 55.02 23.25
C LEU A 608 -33.69 56.47 23.52
N LEU A 609 -34.70 57.01 22.83
CA LEU A 609 -35.23 58.37 23.02
C LEU A 609 -36.53 58.31 23.85
N GLY A 610 -36.43 57.80 25.08
CA GLY A 610 -37.56 57.65 26.01
C GLY A 610 -37.43 58.54 27.24
N PRO A 611 -38.44 58.56 28.13
CA PRO A 611 -38.47 59.45 29.30
C PRO A 611 -37.25 59.31 30.22
N LEU A 612 -36.64 58.12 30.26
CA LEU A 612 -35.48 57.78 31.08
C LEU A 612 -34.15 58.36 30.54
N THR A 613 -34.08 58.67 29.25
CA THR A 613 -32.87 59.09 28.55
C THR A 613 -32.99 60.49 27.96
N GLU A 614 -34.21 60.97 27.70
CA GLU A 614 -34.52 62.25 27.04
C GLU A 614 -33.88 63.47 27.73
N SER A 615 -33.73 63.44 29.05
CA SER A 615 -33.18 64.55 29.84
C SER A 615 -31.67 64.74 29.72
N TRP A 616 -30.94 63.79 29.13
CA TRP A 616 -29.48 63.84 29.07
C TRP A 616 -28.89 63.32 27.75
N ILE A 617 -29.66 62.58 26.94
CA ILE A 617 -29.18 61.99 25.69
C ILE A 617 -28.77 63.02 24.63
N ARG A 618 -29.29 64.26 24.74
CA ARG A 618 -28.91 65.38 23.87
C ARG A 618 -27.57 66.01 24.27
N ASP A 619 -27.15 65.84 25.53
CA ASP A 619 -25.93 66.45 26.08
C ASP A 619 -24.69 65.57 25.85
N VAL A 620 -24.88 64.37 25.26
CA VAL A 620 -23.84 63.36 25.06
C VAL A 620 -23.49 63.12 23.59
N ASP A 621 -23.93 64.01 22.69
CA ASP A 621 -23.76 63.91 21.23
C ASP A 621 -22.29 63.88 20.76
N THR A 622 -21.40 64.51 21.52
CA THR A 622 -19.96 64.63 21.24
C THR A 622 -19.09 63.78 22.18
N LEU A 623 -19.69 63.05 23.12
CA LEU A 623 -18.99 62.28 24.14
C LEU A 623 -18.75 60.83 23.69
N ASP A 624 -17.64 60.24 24.14
CA ASP A 624 -17.37 58.82 23.90
C ASP A 624 -18.06 57.91 24.93
N ASP A 625 -18.26 56.63 24.58
CA ASP A 625 -18.91 55.63 25.44
C ASP A 625 -18.30 55.54 26.86
N LYS A 626 -16.99 55.80 27.00
CA LYS A 626 -16.30 55.79 28.30
C LYS A 626 -16.69 56.98 29.16
N THR A 627 -16.72 58.18 28.58
CA THR A 627 -17.14 59.40 29.28
C THR A 627 -18.62 59.36 29.63
N VAL A 628 -19.47 58.84 28.73
CA VAL A 628 -20.90 58.61 29.01
C VAL A 628 -21.07 57.63 30.17
N LYS A 629 -20.28 56.54 30.22
CA LYS A 629 -20.33 55.58 31.34
C LYS A 629 -19.90 56.20 32.67
N SER A 630 -18.90 57.09 32.67
CA SER A 630 -18.50 57.84 33.88
C SER A 630 -19.61 58.79 34.32
N LEU A 631 -20.22 59.53 33.39
CA LEU A 631 -21.30 60.46 33.67
C LEU A 631 -22.54 59.76 34.24
N LEU A 632 -22.88 58.57 33.73
CA LEU A 632 -23.96 57.76 34.27
C LEU A 632 -23.65 57.23 35.68
N LYS A 633 -22.38 56.95 35.98
CA LYS A 633 -21.91 56.56 37.33
C LYS A 633 -22.00 57.73 38.31
N ASP A 634 -21.58 58.92 37.89
CA ASP A 634 -21.65 60.13 38.71
C ASP A 634 -23.11 60.53 39.02
N ARG A 635 -24.05 60.18 38.14
CA ARG A 635 -25.49 60.37 38.32
C ARG A 635 -26.19 59.22 39.07
N GLY A 636 -25.47 58.16 39.46
CA GLY A 636 -26.03 56.97 40.12
C GLY A 636 -26.98 56.15 39.24
N LEU A 637 -26.87 56.27 37.92
CA LEU A 637 -27.70 55.58 36.92
C LEU A 637 -27.00 54.36 36.32
N ASP A 638 -25.73 54.11 36.65
CA ASP A 638 -24.91 53.03 36.10
C ASP A 638 -25.42 51.63 36.46
N ASN A 639 -26.08 51.50 37.61
CA ASN A 639 -26.64 50.25 38.11
C ASN A 639 -28.14 50.07 37.81
N ILE A 640 -28.77 50.97 37.04
CA ILE A 640 -30.17 50.84 36.67
C ILE A 640 -30.34 49.81 35.55
N MET A 641 -31.25 48.87 35.78
CA MET A 641 -31.61 47.84 34.82
C MET A 641 -32.76 48.32 33.95
N VAL A 642 -32.57 48.26 32.64
CA VAL A 642 -33.52 48.75 31.66
C VAL A 642 -34.01 47.65 30.74
N GLY A 643 -35.28 47.76 30.38
CA GLY A 643 -35.91 46.89 29.39
C GLY A 643 -36.81 47.65 28.43
N VAL A 644 -37.12 47.03 27.29
CA VAL A 644 -38.03 47.62 26.30
C VAL A 644 -39.46 47.19 26.60
N GLU A 645 -40.33 48.17 26.82
CA GLU A 645 -41.76 47.96 27.07
C GLU A 645 -42.60 48.88 26.18
N CYS A 646 -43.80 48.44 25.79
CA CYS A 646 -44.69 49.26 24.98
C CYS A 646 -45.67 50.03 25.88
N ILE A 647 -45.46 51.34 25.97
CA ILE A 647 -46.33 52.26 26.70
C ILE A 647 -47.08 53.11 25.68
N GLN A 648 -48.43 53.11 25.72
CA GLN A 648 -49.29 53.89 24.82
C GLN A 648 -49.00 53.71 23.31
N GLY A 649 -48.60 52.49 22.90
CA GLY A 649 -48.32 52.17 21.49
C GLY A 649 -46.93 52.59 20.99
N ARG A 650 -46.07 53.16 21.85
CA ARG A 650 -44.65 53.41 21.57
C ARG A 650 -43.78 52.50 22.44
N ALA A 651 -42.65 52.04 21.89
CA ALA A 651 -41.70 51.20 22.62
C ALA A 651 -40.60 52.10 23.21
N HIS A 652 -40.44 52.10 24.52
CA HIS A 652 -39.45 52.91 25.23
C HIS A 652 -38.57 52.02 26.11
N LEU A 653 -37.36 52.47 26.41
CA LEU A 653 -36.59 51.96 27.54
C LEU A 653 -37.25 52.40 28.86
N VAL A 654 -37.55 51.43 29.72
CA VAL A 654 -38.18 51.63 31.01
C VAL A 654 -37.28 50.99 32.08
N GLU A 655 -37.20 51.64 33.25
CA GLU A 655 -36.56 51.09 34.43
C GLU A 655 -37.34 49.88 34.95
N LYS A 656 -36.66 48.74 35.16
CA LYS A 656 -37.26 47.50 35.64
C LYS A 656 -36.90 47.18 37.09
N GLU A 657 -35.70 47.58 37.56
CA GLU A 657 -35.23 47.36 38.94
C GLU A 657 -34.02 48.29 39.22
N LYS A 658 -33.98 48.90 40.42
CA LYS A 658 -32.85 49.69 40.92
C LYS A 658 -32.01 48.79 41.83
N ILE A 659 -30.73 48.57 41.50
CA ILE A 659 -29.83 47.76 42.33
C ILE A 659 -29.44 48.61 43.54
N SER A 660 -29.80 48.15 44.75
CA SER A 660 -29.28 48.68 46.03
C SER A 660 -27.89 48.18 46.30
#